data_AF-A0A183A9T6-F1
#
_entry.id   AF-A0A183A9T6-F1
#
_cell.length_a   1.000
_cell.length_b   1.000
_cell.length_c   1.000
_cell.angle_alpha   90.00
_cell.angle_beta   90.00
_cell.angle_gamma   90.00
#
_symmetry.space_group_name_H-M   'P 1'
#
loop_
_entity.id
_entity.type
_entity.pdbx_description
1 polymer ?
#
loop_
_entity_poly.entity_id
_entity_poly.type
_entity_poly.pdbx_seq_one_letter_code
_entity_poly.pdbx_strand_id
1 'polypeptide(L)'
;MDTNVALSLETVLLQGVLEFESGSEQDIRAYYWQFKQMLIDGGTLIAGVTMSDPLKYATLILDLNVQPDSPVRFRDLPEMEIGSSVLAIFGKVYLNALHRNRSWARLSDSTVLGSNEIHLTDSAQDWQPGDMIAIATTSKQYSETEYATIEKISLDGRLITIREKLQYHHVAYNEVYGTERFITGAEVAVFYSNIIIRSAISSNFGGRVLFSRRPDDIRQAFTHQLSGILFDNLGGVNGHPAVEFNAIQSSWNQTHLVGCMFRQSRNSALVVRDTDNVLFTNNVIYGTRGTAMKRLEFLGQATWAVNYCGAPEAIGFILSKQFQHTVINNLILSTNCTPHGNVTELKDEASVVDITGATDIRWQRNTVAGATCIGLKTRGSACADYLSEMERDTVIHSCAVGVLGIEPRRLCAQIHHMKIYSSSQVAVFWTRTSAIQAHHIQLVDNSIGFYPVIEQVKRAASFQRANALNIRSCLVVGRSGLQACDGDRSNIMTIRTLSTLSLDVPGHIGVVVSQFLYPVPLTVKNHIWQLNEANWENITFVNFGSWCAKEKDILLSSDMTYRNSLQTAVFKTTTVMNVPRQNIVRYRHQSSAKDIFICGDMECDSPKKVLVTDVDGGLFGKPAVALPKAINTNMMYNFVKHNIPLRRRLTRQGTNVDFMKSWPFFGIVRDEACVLGAAKQAYICPMEVSHRMLLIQPINGKNPDLKRVGAAVLTTELRKVGFIDLVSGRLGCVDAECKQGQEVFPLIVTNRSTFSVYFTRDNPDALHLRLADAKDDYRVHLRLDYRQAARLDVFVNSEYVLPQNGVLNDQGQVVLDADMPHGQALPDVNKHPIGTNYYDPDEQLLYLVVGGSRTVEVHSTSYLKLSLTVDGEVLLDAFYLGYLRTKLAKYLGLLQSQVVVTRPAAEALYSERSRRVARSANPSTVQLDVIIAQPPQINETDNRTALDLSRIEATLNSTLESGKLDQVLNVSIATAQLKAILTEKDRALRRPRATPSYYLDDKWELIVQPPSNIFANIPFVLIHGIRSKTNSWISVDNWSSSITTHESEYAFERPSDRNLKHICKMNAYKISTPREWHVNITATSRLFGFNLTVAKIFNVLPTSMFTEDEAKLFKLNGCSKVPTEPATTVVSTEAFSSCARRTREGRFRLDCSGQVADSATLGENSRLLLPQP
;
A
#
# COMPACT_ATOMS: atom_id res chain seq x y z
N MET A 1 56.17 -22.96 16.04
CA MET A 1 56.33 -23.88 14.90
C MET A 1 57.31 -23.23 13.95
N ASP A 2 58.51 -23.78 13.87
CA ASP A 2 59.69 -23.20 13.21
C ASP A 2 60.16 -24.02 11.99
N THR A 3 59.53 -25.15 11.73
CA THR A 3 59.92 -26.12 10.68
C THR A 3 58.76 -26.46 9.75
N ASN A 4 59.09 -26.77 8.49
CA ASN A 4 58.12 -27.19 7.48
C ASN A 4 57.36 -28.43 7.94
N VAL A 5 56.03 -28.37 7.90
CA VAL A 5 55.21 -29.47 8.42
C VAL A 5 53.95 -29.65 7.60
N ALA A 6 53.63 -30.92 7.32
CA ALA A 6 52.35 -31.35 6.79
C ALA A 6 51.70 -32.33 7.78
N LEU A 7 50.61 -31.92 8.42
CA LEU A 7 49.90 -32.70 9.43
C LEU A 7 48.46 -32.96 8.99
N SER A 8 47.96 -34.17 9.29
CA SER A 8 46.54 -34.51 9.20
C SER A 8 46.08 -35.01 10.57
N LEU A 9 45.22 -34.24 11.22
CA LEU A 9 44.78 -34.42 12.59
C LEU A 9 43.26 -34.61 12.63
N GLU A 10 42.74 -35.30 13.64
CA GLU A 10 41.30 -35.37 13.83
C GLU A 10 40.78 -34.15 14.58
N THR A 11 41.35 -33.89 15.77
CA THR A 11 40.98 -32.79 16.65
C THR A 11 42.24 -32.07 17.12
N VAL A 12 42.23 -30.74 17.05
CA VAL A 12 43.27 -29.87 17.64
C VAL A 12 42.65 -29.09 18.79
N LEU A 13 43.19 -29.24 20.00
CA LEU A 13 42.81 -28.43 21.16
C LEU A 13 43.97 -27.51 21.54
N LEU A 14 43.75 -26.20 21.51
CA LEU A 14 44.75 -25.19 21.82
C LEU A 14 44.34 -24.42 23.09
N GLN A 15 45.00 -24.73 24.21
CA GLN A 15 44.81 -24.05 25.50
C GLN A 15 45.96 -23.07 25.84
N GLY A 16 47.10 -23.17 25.14
CA GLY A 16 48.27 -22.31 25.28
C GLY A 16 48.47 -21.38 24.09
N VAL A 17 49.72 -20.98 23.83
CA VAL A 17 50.09 -20.19 22.65
C VAL A 17 50.63 -21.11 21.56
N LEU A 18 50.09 -21.03 20.35
CA LEU A 18 50.63 -21.65 19.15
C LEU A 18 50.99 -20.55 18.15
N GLU A 19 52.28 -20.43 17.89
CA GLU A 19 52.83 -19.45 16.94
C GLU A 19 53.45 -20.15 15.73
N PHE A 20 53.11 -19.70 14.53
CA PHE A 20 53.77 -20.04 13.28
C PHE A 20 54.75 -18.93 12.93
N GLU A 21 56.03 -19.30 12.81
CA GLU A 21 57.09 -18.34 12.61
C GLU A 21 57.33 -18.05 11.12
N SER A 22 57.72 -16.81 10.81
CA SER A 22 58.19 -16.42 9.47
C SER A 22 59.47 -17.16 9.07
N GLY A 23 59.67 -17.36 7.77
CA GLY A 23 60.91 -17.90 7.19
C GLY A 23 61.91 -16.79 6.83
N SER A 24 62.85 -17.14 5.94
CA SER A 24 63.78 -16.19 5.30
C SER A 24 63.84 -16.42 3.79
N GLU A 25 64.49 -15.53 3.02
CA GLU A 25 64.66 -15.71 1.57
C GLU A 25 65.36 -17.03 1.20
N GLN A 26 66.26 -17.52 2.06
CA GLN A 26 66.98 -18.78 1.84
C GLN A 26 66.25 -20.00 2.42
N ASP A 27 65.27 -19.79 3.30
CA ASP A 27 64.52 -20.84 4.00
C ASP A 27 63.03 -20.48 4.04
N ILE A 28 62.36 -20.72 2.92
CA ILE A 28 60.92 -20.49 2.78
C ILE A 28 60.17 -21.60 3.51
N ARG A 29 59.26 -21.20 4.41
CA ARG A 29 58.51 -22.12 5.25
C ARG A 29 57.14 -22.50 4.65
N ALA A 30 56.68 -23.70 4.93
CA ALA A 30 55.39 -24.23 4.49
C ALA A 30 54.74 -25.05 5.61
N TYR A 31 53.58 -24.59 6.06
CA TYR A 31 52.77 -25.22 7.09
C TYR A 31 51.44 -25.66 6.47
N TYR A 32 51.24 -26.96 6.35
CA TYR A 32 50.00 -27.56 5.86
C TYR A 32 49.33 -28.36 6.97
N TRP A 33 48.21 -27.86 7.48
CA TRP A 33 47.49 -28.49 8.57
C TRP A 33 46.09 -28.86 8.13
N GLN A 34 45.82 -30.14 8.04
CA GLN A 34 44.48 -30.66 7.80
C GLN A 34 43.87 -31.13 9.11
N PHE A 35 42.64 -30.72 9.42
CA PHE A 35 41.94 -31.20 10.61
C PHE A 35 40.42 -31.28 10.44
N LYS A 36 39.75 -32.19 11.16
CA LYS A 36 38.28 -32.18 11.21
C LYS A 36 37.76 -31.07 12.11
N GLN A 37 38.46 -30.75 13.19
CA GLN A 37 38.10 -29.66 14.08
C GLN A 37 39.32 -29.09 14.82
N MET A 38 39.32 -27.78 15.01
CA MET A 38 40.29 -27.07 15.85
C MET A 38 39.54 -26.17 16.82
N LEU A 39 39.86 -26.31 18.10
CA LEU A 39 39.27 -25.55 19.20
C LEU A 39 40.38 -24.74 19.88
N ILE A 40 40.27 -23.41 19.83
CA ILE A 40 41.11 -22.49 20.59
C ILE A 40 40.37 -22.16 21.87
N ASP A 41 40.78 -22.76 22.97
CA ASP A 41 40.05 -22.77 24.22
C ASP A 41 40.81 -21.99 25.29
N GLY A 42 40.54 -20.68 25.41
CA GLY A 42 41.35 -19.75 26.22
C GLY A 42 42.79 -19.51 25.71
N GLY A 43 43.26 -20.29 24.74
CA GLY A 43 44.58 -20.17 24.12
C GLY A 43 44.72 -19.01 23.12
N THR A 44 45.88 -18.91 22.50
CA THR A 44 46.21 -17.88 21.49
C THR A 44 46.86 -18.51 20.26
N LEU A 45 46.30 -18.24 19.08
CA LEU A 45 46.88 -18.62 17.78
C LEU A 45 47.52 -17.40 17.12
N ILE A 46 48.79 -17.53 16.72
CA ILE A 46 49.58 -16.44 16.12
C ILE A 46 50.20 -16.93 14.80
N ALA A 47 50.01 -16.16 13.72
CA ALA A 47 50.77 -16.27 12.49
C ALA A 47 50.90 -14.86 11.90
N GLY A 48 52.08 -14.25 12.04
CA GLY A 48 52.26 -12.81 11.85
C GLY A 48 51.72 -12.04 13.06
N VAL A 49 52.61 -11.43 13.85
CA VAL A 49 52.28 -10.84 15.16
C VAL A 49 51.39 -9.61 15.00
N THR A 50 51.62 -8.80 13.96
CA THR A 50 50.87 -7.57 13.69
C THR A 50 50.72 -7.35 12.19
N MET A 51 49.87 -6.41 11.77
CA MET A 51 49.80 -6.00 10.36
C MET A 51 51.12 -5.45 9.80
N SER A 52 51.94 -4.79 10.63
CA SER A 52 53.27 -4.30 10.25
C SER A 52 54.33 -5.41 10.20
N ASP A 53 54.06 -6.55 10.85
CA ASP A 53 54.92 -7.73 10.83
C ASP A 53 54.11 -8.99 10.49
N PRO A 54 53.66 -9.11 9.23
CA PRO A 54 52.90 -10.27 8.77
C PRO A 54 53.79 -11.51 8.69
N LEU A 55 53.18 -12.68 8.51
CA LEU A 55 53.88 -13.92 8.23
C LEU A 55 54.66 -13.76 6.91
N LYS A 56 56.00 -13.73 6.96
CA LYS A 56 56.88 -13.52 5.80
C LYS A 56 57.61 -14.81 5.44
N TYR A 57 57.90 -14.97 4.14
CA TYR A 57 58.63 -16.13 3.61
C TYR A 57 58.07 -17.47 4.12
N ALA A 58 56.77 -17.53 4.37
CA ALA A 58 56.11 -18.69 4.92
C ALA A 58 54.68 -18.77 4.39
N THR A 59 54.19 -19.97 4.12
CA THR A 59 52.81 -20.23 3.71
C THR A 59 52.12 -21.09 4.75
N LEU A 60 50.97 -20.65 5.25
CA LEU A 60 50.12 -21.39 6.19
C LEU A 60 48.80 -21.77 5.52
N ILE A 61 48.52 -23.06 5.42
CA ILE A 61 47.26 -23.61 4.91
C ILE A 61 46.59 -24.41 6.01
N LEU A 62 45.41 -23.96 6.44
CA LEU A 62 44.50 -24.68 7.33
C LEU A 62 43.37 -25.29 6.50
N ASP A 63 43.37 -26.62 6.37
CA ASP A 63 42.42 -27.37 5.56
C ASP A 63 41.41 -28.10 6.47
N LEU A 64 40.18 -27.60 6.51
CA LEU A 64 39.09 -28.16 7.29
C LEU A 64 38.53 -29.37 6.54
N ASN A 65 38.85 -30.58 7.03
CA ASN A 65 38.42 -31.83 6.44
C ASN A 65 36.93 -32.09 6.75
N VAL A 66 36.12 -32.29 5.70
CA VAL A 66 34.67 -32.35 5.83
C VAL A 66 34.14 -33.78 5.89
N GLN A 67 33.31 -34.09 6.89
CA GLN A 67 32.57 -35.35 6.98
C GLN A 67 31.06 -35.13 7.21
N PRO A 68 30.19 -36.06 6.75
CA PRO A 68 28.75 -36.00 6.98
C PRO A 68 28.40 -36.06 8.48
N ASP A 69 27.58 -35.11 8.95
CA ASP A 69 26.86 -35.04 10.24
C ASP A 69 27.32 -36.03 11.33
N SER A 70 28.51 -35.81 11.89
CA SER A 70 28.86 -36.35 13.21
C SER A 70 28.77 -35.20 14.21
N PRO A 71 27.75 -35.15 15.09
CA PRO A 71 27.73 -34.18 16.18
C PRO A 71 28.88 -34.51 17.13
N VAL A 72 29.99 -33.80 16.98
CA VAL A 72 31.12 -33.94 17.91
C VAL A 72 30.84 -33.04 19.11
N ARG A 73 30.39 -33.66 20.20
CA ARG A 73 30.26 -33.00 21.51
C ARG A 73 31.63 -33.01 22.17
N PHE A 74 32.11 -31.84 22.57
CA PHE A 74 33.25 -31.77 23.47
C PHE A 74 32.82 -32.23 24.86
N ARG A 75 33.67 -33.04 25.51
CA ARG A 75 33.40 -33.58 26.86
C ARG A 75 33.23 -32.46 27.90
N ASP A 76 33.79 -31.28 27.64
CA ASP A 76 33.79 -30.10 28.51
C ASP A 76 32.86 -28.95 28.04
N LEU A 77 32.21 -29.06 26.87
CA LEU A 77 31.22 -28.10 26.35
C LEU A 77 29.92 -28.82 25.87
N PRO A 78 29.23 -29.57 26.75
CA PRO A 78 28.10 -30.42 26.36
C PRO A 78 26.86 -29.65 25.87
N GLU A 79 26.74 -28.35 26.21
CA GLU A 79 25.60 -27.50 25.83
C GLU A 79 25.74 -26.84 24.44
N MET A 80 26.92 -26.94 23.79
CA MET A 80 27.16 -26.35 22.46
C MET A 80 27.47 -27.43 21.41
N GLU A 81 26.53 -27.66 20.50
CA GLU A 81 26.79 -28.45 19.28
C GLU A 81 27.51 -27.58 18.24
N ILE A 82 28.85 -27.71 18.18
CA ILE A 82 29.71 -26.93 17.26
C ILE A 82 29.79 -27.60 15.87
N GLY A 83 29.36 -28.86 15.74
CA GLY A 83 29.41 -29.61 14.49
C GLY A 83 30.85 -30.02 14.09
N SER A 84 30.97 -30.86 13.05
CA SER A 84 32.26 -31.23 12.45
C SER A 84 32.72 -30.15 11.45
N SER A 85 34.01 -30.13 11.09
CA SER A 85 34.59 -29.22 10.07
C SER A 85 34.63 -27.75 10.51
N VAL A 86 35.19 -27.49 11.70
CA VAL A 86 35.14 -26.17 12.33
C VAL A 86 36.48 -25.73 12.92
N LEU A 87 36.83 -24.46 12.73
CA LEU A 87 37.80 -23.73 13.55
C LEU A 87 37.01 -22.88 14.56
N ALA A 88 36.86 -23.37 15.78
CA ALA A 88 36.12 -22.71 16.85
C ALA A 88 37.07 -21.96 17.78
N ILE A 89 36.78 -20.70 18.04
CA ILE A 89 37.69 -19.75 18.65
C ILE A 89 36.99 -19.14 19.87
N PHE A 90 37.41 -19.60 21.05
CA PHE A 90 37.03 -19.12 22.38
C PHE A 90 38.25 -18.53 23.12
N GLY A 91 39.22 -18.01 22.37
CA GLY A 91 40.47 -17.43 22.86
C GLY A 91 40.91 -16.26 21.97
N LYS A 92 42.21 -16.06 21.78
CA LYS A 92 42.76 -14.97 20.95
C LYS A 92 43.32 -15.48 19.62
N VAL A 93 43.20 -14.67 18.58
CA VAL A 93 43.72 -15.00 17.24
C VAL A 93 44.33 -13.76 16.61
N TYR A 94 45.58 -13.91 16.17
CA TYR A 94 46.36 -12.92 15.41
C TYR A 94 46.86 -13.60 14.15
N LEU A 95 46.19 -13.36 13.02
CA LEU A 95 46.56 -13.91 11.72
C LEU A 95 46.76 -12.75 10.75
N ASN A 96 48.01 -12.45 10.46
CA ASN A 96 48.41 -11.35 9.59
C ASN A 96 49.20 -11.90 8.40
N ALA A 97 48.55 -11.93 7.24
CA ALA A 97 49.11 -12.44 5.99
C ALA A 97 49.78 -11.34 5.17
N LEU A 98 50.76 -11.74 4.35
CA LEU A 98 51.17 -10.95 3.20
C LEU A 98 50.02 -10.91 2.20
N HIS A 99 49.55 -9.70 1.91
CA HIS A 99 48.49 -9.43 0.95
C HIS A 99 48.83 -8.19 0.13
N ARG A 100 48.10 -7.99 -0.96
CA ARG A 100 48.19 -6.77 -1.76
C ARG A 100 47.54 -5.63 -0.96
N ASN A 101 48.29 -4.55 -0.72
CA ASN A 101 47.85 -3.35 0.00
C ASN A 101 46.55 -2.79 -0.60
N ARG A 102 46.43 -2.85 -1.93
CA ARG A 102 45.20 -2.53 -2.65
C ARG A 102 44.57 -3.83 -3.17
N SER A 103 43.57 -4.33 -2.44
CA SER A 103 42.89 -5.60 -2.77
C SER A 103 41.97 -5.52 -3.99
N TRP A 104 41.63 -4.30 -4.45
CA TRP A 104 40.83 -4.09 -5.67
C TRP A 104 40.98 -2.66 -6.22
N ALA A 105 40.65 -2.50 -7.50
CA ALA A 105 40.65 -1.24 -8.25
C ALA A 105 39.41 -1.14 -9.17
N ARG A 106 39.27 -0.05 -9.92
CA ARG A 106 38.23 0.11 -10.96
C ARG A 106 38.85 0.36 -12.32
N LEU A 107 38.17 -0.09 -13.37
CA LEU A 107 38.54 0.26 -14.74
C LEU A 107 38.46 1.77 -14.97
N SER A 108 39.47 2.32 -15.65
CA SER A 108 39.45 3.70 -16.17
C SER A 108 38.72 3.79 -17.51
N ASP A 109 38.80 2.73 -18.31
CA ASP A 109 38.27 2.65 -19.67
C ASP A 109 37.47 1.36 -19.85
N SER A 110 36.45 1.42 -20.71
CA SER A 110 35.63 0.24 -21.00
C SER A 110 36.46 -0.80 -21.76
N THR A 111 36.33 -2.07 -21.39
CA THR A 111 37.03 -3.18 -22.02
C THR A 111 36.05 -4.00 -22.85
N VAL A 112 36.37 -4.20 -24.12
CA VAL A 112 35.53 -4.96 -25.05
C VAL A 112 35.72 -6.46 -24.92
N LEU A 113 34.71 -7.22 -25.33
CA LEU A 113 34.79 -8.67 -25.46
C LEU A 113 36.00 -9.07 -26.32
N GLY A 114 36.75 -10.07 -25.85
CA GLY A 114 37.95 -10.59 -26.51
C GLY A 114 39.24 -9.85 -26.18
N SER A 115 39.19 -8.75 -25.41
CA SER A 115 40.38 -8.03 -24.94
C SER A 115 41.22 -8.89 -23.98
N ASN A 116 42.53 -8.65 -23.96
CA ASN A 116 43.49 -9.17 -22.99
C ASN A 116 44.21 -8.04 -22.21
N GLU A 117 43.74 -6.81 -22.36
CA GLU A 117 44.27 -5.63 -21.69
C GLU A 117 43.15 -4.92 -20.93
N ILE A 118 43.45 -4.55 -19.69
CA ILE A 118 42.56 -3.77 -18.84
C ILE A 118 43.32 -2.55 -18.28
N HIS A 119 42.65 -1.40 -18.24
CA HIS A 119 43.20 -0.15 -17.74
C HIS A 119 42.54 0.21 -16.41
N LEU A 120 43.34 0.43 -15.37
CA LEU A 120 42.91 0.75 -14.02
C LEU A 120 42.99 2.25 -13.75
N THR A 121 42.01 2.76 -13.01
CA THR A 121 41.98 4.16 -12.54
C THR A 121 43.15 4.46 -11.60
N ASP A 122 43.46 3.49 -10.73
CA ASP A 122 44.51 3.57 -9.73
C ASP A 122 45.66 2.62 -10.05
N SER A 123 46.85 2.97 -9.58
CA SER A 123 48.04 2.13 -9.73
C SER A 123 47.96 0.89 -8.83
N ALA A 124 48.28 -0.27 -9.42
CA ALA A 124 48.35 -1.59 -8.80
C ALA A 124 49.80 -2.12 -8.75
N GLN A 125 50.75 -1.27 -8.35
CA GLN A 125 52.19 -1.58 -8.33
C GLN A 125 52.59 -2.78 -7.46
N ASP A 126 51.79 -3.11 -6.45
CA ASP A 126 52.05 -4.22 -5.53
C ASP A 126 51.50 -5.57 -6.02
N TRP A 127 50.64 -5.57 -7.05
CA TRP A 127 50.16 -6.77 -7.73
C TRP A 127 51.31 -7.40 -8.53
N GLN A 128 51.24 -8.71 -8.81
CA GLN A 128 52.30 -9.43 -9.49
C GLN A 128 51.79 -10.32 -10.62
N PRO A 129 52.62 -10.55 -11.66
CA PRO A 129 52.38 -11.62 -12.62
C PRO A 129 52.12 -12.96 -11.92
N GLY A 130 51.06 -13.66 -12.32
CA GLY A 130 50.59 -14.89 -11.70
C GLY A 130 49.47 -14.70 -10.67
N ASP A 131 49.23 -13.48 -10.17
CA ASP A 131 48.07 -13.22 -9.33
C ASP A 131 46.78 -13.44 -10.13
N MET A 132 45.76 -14.00 -9.46
CA MET A 132 44.42 -14.13 -10.03
C MET A 132 43.64 -12.84 -9.81
N ILE A 133 42.87 -12.41 -10.80
CA ILE A 133 41.93 -11.30 -10.68
C ILE A 133 40.50 -11.72 -11.05
N ALA A 134 39.51 -11.01 -10.51
CA ALA A 134 38.13 -11.08 -10.98
C ALA A 134 37.68 -9.69 -11.45
N ILE A 135 37.03 -9.64 -12.62
CA ILE A 135 36.46 -8.43 -13.20
C ILE A 135 34.93 -8.49 -13.07
N ALA A 136 34.36 -7.48 -12.42
CA ALA A 136 32.93 -7.40 -12.12
C ALA A 136 32.07 -7.26 -13.37
N THR A 137 30.91 -7.93 -13.40
CA THR A 137 29.87 -7.65 -14.40
C THR A 137 29.45 -6.17 -14.37
N THR A 138 29.10 -5.60 -15.51
CA THR A 138 28.48 -4.27 -15.58
C THR A 138 27.08 -4.28 -16.17
N SER A 139 26.60 -5.44 -16.62
CA SER A 139 25.27 -5.60 -17.25
C SER A 139 24.21 -5.99 -16.20
N LYS A 140 23.00 -6.30 -16.67
CA LYS A 140 21.92 -6.86 -15.83
C LYS A 140 22.06 -8.38 -15.61
N GLN A 141 23.21 -8.98 -15.89
CA GLN A 141 23.48 -10.40 -15.66
C GLN A 141 24.64 -10.56 -14.67
N TYR A 142 24.37 -11.13 -13.49
CA TYR A 142 25.40 -11.32 -12.46
C TYR A 142 26.52 -12.29 -12.88
N SER A 143 26.19 -13.26 -13.73
CA SER A 143 27.10 -14.33 -14.16
C SER A 143 28.19 -13.89 -15.15
N GLU A 144 28.15 -12.64 -15.61
CA GLU A 144 29.19 -12.05 -16.48
C GLU A 144 30.43 -11.55 -15.70
N THR A 145 30.49 -11.81 -14.39
CA THR A 145 31.73 -11.63 -13.63
C THR A 145 32.69 -12.74 -14.01
N GLU A 146 33.87 -12.39 -14.54
CA GLU A 146 34.86 -13.35 -15.05
C GLU A 146 36.23 -13.18 -14.40
N TYR A 147 37.13 -14.13 -14.67
CA TYR A 147 38.46 -14.18 -14.06
C TYR A 147 39.55 -14.18 -15.11
N ALA A 148 40.69 -13.66 -14.70
CA ALA A 148 41.91 -13.81 -15.45
C ALA A 148 43.13 -13.89 -14.53
N THR A 149 44.24 -14.28 -15.10
CA THR A 149 45.55 -14.34 -14.48
C THR A 149 46.38 -13.20 -15.03
N ILE A 150 47.03 -12.44 -14.15
CA ILE A 150 47.94 -11.36 -14.56
C ILE A 150 49.14 -11.97 -15.27
N GLU A 151 49.39 -11.54 -16.50
CA GLU A 151 50.61 -11.88 -17.26
C GLU A 151 51.67 -10.80 -17.09
N LYS A 152 51.28 -9.53 -17.20
CA LYS A 152 52.19 -8.39 -17.12
C LYS A 152 51.52 -7.16 -16.54
N ILE A 153 52.31 -6.33 -15.88
CA ILE A 153 51.91 -5.03 -15.32
C ILE A 153 52.82 -3.95 -15.90
N SER A 154 52.26 -2.82 -16.30
CA SER A 154 53.02 -1.66 -16.76
C SER A 154 53.83 -1.00 -15.64
N LEU A 155 54.84 -0.19 -15.99
CA LEU A 155 55.69 0.50 -15.01
C LEU A 155 54.90 1.45 -14.09
N ASP A 156 53.83 2.05 -14.58
CA ASP A 156 52.94 2.92 -13.79
C ASP A 156 51.88 2.13 -12.99
N GLY A 157 51.80 0.81 -13.17
CA GLY A 157 50.87 -0.09 -12.50
C GLY A 157 49.41 0.06 -12.93
N ARG A 158 49.12 0.72 -14.06
CA ARG A 158 47.72 0.98 -14.49
C ARG A 158 47.24 0.11 -15.64
N LEU A 159 48.14 -0.37 -16.49
CA LEU A 159 47.81 -1.31 -17.57
C LEU A 159 48.17 -2.72 -17.12
N ILE A 160 47.18 -3.59 -17.08
CA ILE A 160 47.34 -5.01 -16.75
C ILE A 160 47.05 -5.81 -18.02
N THR A 161 48.04 -6.60 -18.45
CA THR A 161 47.86 -7.61 -19.48
C THR A 161 47.51 -8.93 -18.81
N ILE A 162 46.41 -9.54 -19.25
CA ILE A 162 45.89 -10.80 -18.73
C ILE A 162 46.09 -11.93 -19.72
N ARG A 163 46.25 -13.15 -19.20
CA ARG A 163 46.51 -14.33 -20.03
C ARG A 163 45.27 -14.79 -20.79
N GLU A 164 44.11 -14.75 -20.15
CA GLU A 164 42.81 -15.15 -20.69
C GLU A 164 42.18 -13.97 -21.44
N LYS A 165 41.48 -14.24 -22.55
CA LYS A 165 40.68 -13.22 -23.24
C LYS A 165 39.33 -13.07 -22.55
N LEU A 166 38.92 -11.82 -22.31
CA LEU A 166 37.62 -11.50 -21.71
C LEU A 166 36.48 -12.04 -22.58
N GLN A 167 35.50 -12.67 -21.95
CA GLN A 167 34.30 -13.19 -22.59
C GLN A 167 33.16 -12.17 -22.61
N TYR A 168 33.25 -11.11 -21.80
CA TYR A 168 32.20 -10.10 -21.67
C TYR A 168 32.74 -8.67 -21.85
N HIS A 169 31.81 -7.75 -22.07
CA HIS A 169 32.11 -6.32 -22.12
C HIS A 169 31.98 -5.72 -20.71
N HIS A 170 33.00 -5.00 -20.25
CA HIS A 170 32.98 -4.33 -18.95
C HIS A 170 33.05 -2.81 -19.14
N VAL A 171 32.06 -2.10 -18.58
CA VAL A 171 31.86 -0.66 -18.80
C VAL A 171 32.61 0.17 -17.76
N ALA A 172 33.25 1.24 -18.22
CA ALA A 172 33.66 2.38 -17.41
C ALA A 172 32.84 3.62 -17.82
N TYR A 173 32.07 4.14 -16.87
CA TYR A 173 31.31 5.38 -17.01
C TYR A 173 32.20 6.58 -16.69
N ASN A 174 32.27 7.52 -17.62
CA ASN A 174 32.87 8.84 -17.42
C ASN A 174 31.99 9.90 -18.09
N GLU A 175 30.72 9.90 -17.69
CA GLU A 175 29.68 10.69 -18.35
C GLU A 175 29.30 11.93 -17.55
N VAL A 176 28.93 12.99 -18.28
CA VAL A 176 28.46 14.25 -17.70
C VAL A 176 27.02 14.48 -18.13
N TYR A 177 26.14 14.66 -17.15
CA TYR A 177 24.70 14.80 -17.33
C TYR A 177 24.27 16.14 -16.76
N GLY A 178 24.31 17.18 -17.61
CA GLY A 178 24.08 18.56 -17.17
C GLY A 178 25.24 19.03 -16.29
N THR A 179 24.96 19.37 -15.03
CA THR A 179 25.98 19.76 -14.04
C THR A 179 26.50 18.57 -13.22
N GLU A 180 25.85 17.42 -13.30
CA GLU A 180 26.18 16.23 -12.53
C GLU A 180 27.16 15.34 -13.29
N ARG A 181 28.16 14.78 -12.58
CA ARG A 181 29.13 13.84 -13.15
C ARG A 181 28.88 12.44 -12.60
N PHE A 182 28.78 11.46 -13.50
CA PHE A 182 28.66 10.05 -13.13
C PHE A 182 29.92 9.31 -13.56
N ILE A 183 30.83 9.09 -12.59
CA ILE A 183 32.13 8.45 -12.82
C ILE A 183 32.19 7.18 -11.96
N THR A 184 32.31 6.03 -12.62
CA THR A 184 32.52 4.70 -12.00
C THR A 184 32.94 3.72 -13.09
N GLY A 185 33.52 2.58 -12.74
CA GLY A 185 33.85 1.54 -13.72
C GLY A 185 33.92 0.18 -13.07
N ALA A 186 33.91 -0.88 -13.88
CA ALA A 186 33.92 -2.24 -13.40
C ALA A 186 35.04 -2.48 -12.38
N GLU A 187 34.70 -3.09 -11.26
CA GLU A 187 35.64 -3.41 -10.20
C GLU A 187 36.51 -4.61 -10.57
N VAL A 188 37.80 -4.50 -10.27
CA VAL A 188 38.81 -5.54 -10.50
C VAL A 188 39.40 -5.92 -9.15
N ALA A 189 39.11 -7.11 -8.67
CA ALA A 189 39.64 -7.64 -7.41
C ALA A 189 40.88 -8.52 -7.69
N VAL A 190 41.88 -8.47 -6.82
CA VAL A 190 43.04 -9.38 -6.85
C VAL A 190 42.94 -10.40 -5.71
N PHE A 191 43.35 -11.64 -5.97
CA PHE A 191 43.35 -12.73 -4.99
C PHE A 191 44.76 -13.25 -4.76
N TYR A 192 45.34 -12.90 -3.61
CA TYR A 192 46.62 -13.42 -3.15
C TYR A 192 46.71 -13.38 -1.61
N SER A 193 47.06 -14.52 -1.01
CA SER A 193 47.39 -14.63 0.41
C SER A 193 48.33 -15.79 0.66
N ASN A 194 49.23 -15.64 1.63
CA ASN A 194 50.02 -16.74 2.16
C ASN A 194 49.42 -17.39 3.42
N ILE A 195 48.29 -16.90 3.94
CA ILE A 195 47.50 -17.59 4.98
C ILE A 195 46.14 -17.96 4.39
N ILE A 196 45.92 -19.26 4.18
CA ILE A 196 44.72 -19.80 3.53
C ILE A 196 43.98 -20.68 4.51
N ILE A 197 42.70 -20.39 4.75
CA ILE A 197 41.78 -21.25 5.48
C ILE A 197 40.75 -21.76 4.49
N ARG A 198 40.72 -23.07 4.28
CA ARG A 198 39.89 -23.68 3.23
C ARG A 198 39.18 -24.94 3.70
N SER A 199 38.22 -25.37 2.90
CA SER A 199 37.51 -26.64 3.06
C SER A 199 37.53 -27.41 1.75
N ALA A 200 37.51 -28.74 1.83
CA ALA A 200 37.50 -29.62 0.64
C ALA A 200 36.24 -29.43 -0.24
N ILE A 201 36.39 -29.63 -1.56
CA ILE A 201 35.34 -29.35 -2.56
C ILE A 201 34.21 -30.40 -2.56
N SER A 202 34.46 -31.62 -2.07
CA SER A 202 33.64 -32.81 -2.34
C SER A 202 32.39 -33.00 -1.47
N SER A 203 32.08 -32.11 -0.52
CA SER A 203 31.03 -32.36 0.48
C SER A 203 30.04 -31.20 0.64
N ASN A 204 28.74 -31.50 0.73
CA ASN A 204 27.68 -30.51 0.99
C ASN A 204 27.77 -29.86 2.39
N PHE A 205 28.61 -30.36 3.29
CA PHE A 205 28.61 -29.95 4.70
C PHE A 205 29.44 -28.69 5.01
N GLY A 206 30.52 -28.42 4.26
CA GLY A 206 31.30 -27.17 4.22
C GLY A 206 31.89 -26.64 5.54
N GLY A 207 33.19 -26.33 5.59
CA GLY A 207 33.86 -25.88 6.82
C GLY A 207 33.49 -24.46 7.28
N ARG A 208 33.61 -24.16 8.59
CA ARG A 208 33.34 -22.82 9.15
C ARG A 208 34.40 -22.34 10.15
N VAL A 209 34.57 -21.03 10.26
CA VAL A 209 35.35 -20.37 11.33
C VAL A 209 34.39 -19.64 12.27
N LEU A 210 34.36 -20.05 13.54
CA LEU A 210 33.45 -19.51 14.55
C LEU A 210 34.24 -18.79 15.64
N PHE A 211 34.03 -17.49 15.78
CA PHE A 211 34.47 -16.69 16.91
C PHE A 211 33.30 -16.56 17.89
N SER A 212 33.46 -17.05 19.11
CA SER A 212 32.40 -17.01 20.13
C SER A 212 32.98 -16.89 21.53
N ARG A 213 32.20 -16.33 22.45
CA ARG A 213 32.49 -16.48 23.89
C ARG A 213 32.14 -17.89 24.37
N ARG A 214 32.78 -18.32 25.45
CA ARG A 214 32.39 -19.52 26.19
C ARG A 214 31.01 -19.33 26.86
N PRO A 215 30.13 -20.35 26.90
CA PRO A 215 28.82 -20.23 27.54
C PRO A 215 28.87 -19.86 29.03
N ASP A 216 29.84 -20.44 29.74
CA ASP A 216 30.09 -20.32 31.19
C ASP A 216 30.76 -19.00 31.61
N ASP A 217 31.34 -18.25 30.68
CA ASP A 217 32.03 -16.98 30.96
C ASP A 217 31.31 -15.79 30.33
N ILE A 218 30.69 -14.96 31.18
CA ILE A 218 29.92 -13.77 30.79
C ILE A 218 30.83 -12.54 30.62
N ARG A 219 32.14 -12.63 30.93
CA ARG A 219 33.05 -11.46 31.03
C ARG A 219 34.30 -11.52 30.14
N GLN A 220 34.44 -12.51 29.26
CA GLN A 220 35.59 -12.55 28.35
C GLN A 220 35.41 -11.62 27.15
N ALA A 221 36.27 -10.60 27.10
CA ALA A 221 36.43 -9.71 25.96
C ALA A 221 37.72 -10.04 25.22
N PHE A 222 37.60 -10.57 24.01
CA PHE A 222 38.74 -10.82 23.12
C PHE A 222 38.70 -9.87 21.92
N THR A 223 39.88 -9.40 21.52
CA THR A 223 40.08 -8.71 20.25
C THR A 223 40.79 -9.68 19.30
N HIS A 224 40.29 -9.79 18.08
CA HIS A 224 40.91 -10.61 17.03
C HIS A 224 41.47 -9.71 15.93
N GLN A 225 42.64 -10.08 15.41
CA GLN A 225 43.31 -9.37 14.30
C GLN A 225 43.44 -10.32 13.13
N LEU A 226 42.74 -10.02 12.05
CA LEU A 226 42.73 -10.81 10.83
C LEU A 226 43.07 -9.89 9.68
N SER A 227 44.22 -10.11 9.02
CA SER A 227 44.60 -9.34 7.85
C SER A 227 45.10 -10.20 6.71
N GLY A 228 44.65 -9.88 5.49
CA GLY A 228 45.12 -10.51 4.26
C GLY A 228 44.76 -11.98 4.08
N ILE A 229 43.90 -12.57 4.93
CA ILE A 229 43.60 -14.01 4.92
C ILE A 229 42.70 -14.38 3.75
N LEU A 230 42.97 -15.51 3.08
CA LEU A 230 42.06 -16.09 2.10
C LEU A 230 41.20 -17.20 2.73
N PHE A 231 39.89 -16.94 2.83
CA PHE A 231 38.85 -17.89 3.21
C PHE A 231 38.26 -18.52 1.95
N ASP A 232 38.61 -19.77 1.65
CA ASP A 232 38.27 -20.41 0.37
C ASP A 232 37.34 -21.61 0.53
N ASN A 233 36.23 -21.62 -0.21
CA ASN A 233 35.28 -22.73 -0.26
C ASN A 233 34.71 -23.13 1.13
N LEU A 234 34.59 -22.17 2.04
CA LEU A 234 33.97 -22.31 3.37
C LEU A 234 32.45 -22.06 3.34
N GLY A 235 31.76 -22.35 4.44
CA GLY A 235 30.30 -22.29 4.57
C GLY A 235 29.63 -23.59 4.11
N GLY A 236 28.48 -23.93 4.70
CA GLY A 236 27.83 -25.23 4.54
C GLY A 236 26.36 -25.16 4.14
N VAL A 237 25.85 -26.22 3.50
CA VAL A 237 24.43 -26.34 3.08
C VAL A 237 23.49 -26.38 4.29
N ASN A 238 23.99 -26.74 5.48
CA ASN A 238 23.25 -26.75 6.75
C ASN A 238 22.93 -25.35 7.32
N GLY A 239 23.22 -24.26 6.60
CA GLY A 239 22.94 -22.90 7.05
C GLY A 239 24.14 -22.16 7.68
N HIS A 240 25.30 -22.81 7.82
CA HIS A 240 26.47 -22.22 8.47
C HIS A 240 27.25 -21.28 7.54
N PRO A 241 27.63 -20.08 8.03
CA PRO A 241 28.47 -19.16 7.26
C PRO A 241 29.95 -19.60 7.22
N ALA A 242 30.73 -18.99 6.32
CA ALA A 242 32.17 -19.21 6.26
C ALA A 242 32.88 -18.67 7.51
N VAL A 243 32.55 -17.44 7.92
CA VAL A 243 33.04 -16.80 9.15
C VAL A 243 31.87 -16.26 9.96
N GLU A 244 31.84 -16.57 11.26
CA GLU A 244 30.81 -16.13 12.21
C GLU A 244 31.44 -15.48 13.43
N PHE A 245 31.01 -14.26 13.77
CA PHE A 245 31.25 -13.63 15.06
C PHE A 245 29.96 -13.70 15.88
N ASN A 246 30.00 -14.36 17.03
CA ASN A 246 28.82 -14.60 17.86
C ASN A 246 29.06 -14.20 19.31
N ALA A 247 28.29 -13.24 19.81
CA ALA A 247 28.29 -12.82 21.21
C ALA A 247 29.67 -12.37 21.76
N ILE A 248 30.47 -11.67 20.95
CA ILE A 248 31.78 -11.16 21.37
C ILE A 248 31.68 -9.71 21.83
N GLN A 249 32.12 -9.43 23.05
CA GLN A 249 32.24 -8.06 23.55
C GLN A 249 33.67 -7.57 23.34
N SER A 250 33.86 -6.51 22.56
CA SER A 250 35.16 -5.89 22.34
C SER A 250 35.49 -4.93 23.50
N SER A 251 36.66 -5.09 24.11
CA SER A 251 37.18 -4.26 25.21
C SER A 251 38.04 -3.12 24.67
N TRP A 252 37.45 -1.97 24.35
CA TRP A 252 38.12 -0.75 23.80
C TRP A 252 38.87 -0.92 22.45
N ASN A 253 39.50 -2.07 22.20
CA ASN A 253 40.24 -2.44 21.00
C ASN A 253 39.36 -3.19 19.99
N GLN A 254 39.28 -2.64 18.79
CA GLN A 254 38.41 -3.09 17.71
C GLN A 254 38.86 -4.44 17.11
N THR A 255 37.96 -5.43 17.07
CA THR A 255 38.17 -6.66 16.29
C THR A 255 38.12 -6.29 14.80
N HIS A 256 39.09 -6.72 14.00
CA HIS A 256 39.20 -6.27 12.62
C HIS A 256 39.48 -7.38 11.61
N LEU A 257 38.87 -7.21 10.43
CA LEU A 257 39.18 -7.93 9.20
C LEU A 257 39.61 -6.89 8.18
N VAL A 258 40.89 -6.93 7.79
CA VAL A 258 41.50 -5.96 6.89
C VAL A 258 42.13 -6.66 5.70
N GLY A 259 41.68 -6.36 4.49
CA GLY A 259 42.29 -6.97 3.29
C GLY A 259 42.02 -8.48 3.15
N CYS A 260 41.09 -9.05 3.90
CA CYS A 260 40.74 -10.46 3.80
C CYS A 260 39.92 -10.73 2.54
N MET A 261 40.03 -11.94 2.02
CA MET A 261 39.35 -12.39 0.82
C MET A 261 38.49 -13.61 1.12
N PHE A 262 37.25 -13.60 0.64
CA PHE A 262 36.33 -14.72 0.72
C PHE A 262 36.05 -15.20 -0.70
N ARG A 263 36.34 -16.45 -0.98
CA ARG A 263 36.17 -17.02 -2.32
C ARG A 263 35.29 -18.25 -2.27
N GLN A 264 34.29 -18.28 -3.15
CA GLN A 264 33.43 -19.45 -3.38
C GLN A 264 32.73 -19.96 -2.10
N SER A 265 32.30 -19.05 -1.23
CA SER A 265 31.57 -19.45 -0.01
C SER A 265 30.28 -20.18 -0.36
N ARG A 266 30.04 -21.37 0.19
CA ARG A 266 28.86 -22.19 -0.12
C ARG A 266 27.59 -21.77 0.62
N ASN A 267 27.73 -20.82 1.53
CA ASN A 267 26.66 -20.11 2.22
C ASN A 267 27.13 -18.67 2.45
N SER A 268 26.60 -17.99 3.46
CA SER A 268 26.95 -16.64 3.83
C SER A 268 28.46 -16.49 4.11
N ALA A 269 29.11 -15.48 3.55
CA ALA A 269 30.56 -15.31 3.73
C ALA A 269 30.90 -14.82 5.14
N LEU A 270 30.16 -13.81 5.63
CA LEU A 270 30.35 -13.25 6.96
C LEU A 270 29.01 -13.06 7.68
N VAL A 271 28.93 -13.54 8.92
CA VAL A 271 27.82 -13.29 9.83
C VAL A 271 28.35 -12.67 11.12
N VAL A 272 27.71 -11.59 11.56
CA VAL A 272 28.02 -10.93 12.84
C VAL A 272 26.74 -10.91 13.68
N ARG A 273 26.77 -11.55 14.85
CA ARG A 273 25.67 -11.68 15.80
C ARG A 273 26.11 -11.25 17.19
N ASP A 274 25.31 -10.43 17.84
CA ASP A 274 25.51 -9.98 19.24
C ASP A 274 26.93 -9.50 19.56
N THR A 275 27.62 -8.93 18.57
CA THR A 275 29.04 -8.55 18.65
C THR A 275 29.19 -7.05 18.40
N ASP A 276 29.92 -6.36 19.25
CA ASP A 276 30.15 -4.91 19.17
C ASP A 276 31.51 -4.56 18.54
N ASN A 277 31.62 -3.37 17.95
CA ASN A 277 32.91 -2.77 17.53
C ASN A 277 33.76 -3.66 16.59
N VAL A 278 33.21 -4.01 15.43
CA VAL A 278 33.92 -4.74 14.36
C VAL A 278 34.31 -3.79 13.24
N LEU A 279 35.58 -3.84 12.83
CA LEU A 279 36.10 -3.19 11.62
C LEU A 279 36.16 -4.18 10.47
N PHE A 280 35.51 -3.83 9.37
CA PHE A 280 35.57 -4.56 8.12
C PHE A 280 36.02 -3.58 7.03
N THR A 281 37.30 -3.65 6.63
CA THR A 281 37.83 -2.72 5.62
C THR A 281 38.71 -3.38 4.57
N ASN A 282 38.62 -2.89 3.33
CA ASN A 282 39.41 -3.37 2.18
C ASN A 282 39.25 -4.87 1.89
N ASN A 283 38.16 -5.50 2.30
CA ASN A 283 37.93 -6.92 2.06
C ASN A 283 37.28 -7.17 0.71
N VAL A 284 37.52 -8.35 0.14
CA VAL A 284 36.89 -8.82 -1.10
C VAL A 284 36.07 -10.06 -0.80
N ILE A 285 34.80 -10.07 -1.16
CA ILE A 285 33.95 -11.27 -1.13
C ILE A 285 33.56 -11.61 -2.55
N TYR A 286 33.77 -12.86 -2.94
CA TYR A 286 33.48 -13.32 -4.28
C TYR A 286 32.78 -14.68 -4.26
N GLY A 287 31.74 -14.84 -5.09
CA GLY A 287 31.21 -16.15 -5.45
C GLY A 287 30.43 -16.83 -4.32
N THR A 288 29.65 -16.06 -3.57
CA THR A 288 28.87 -16.56 -2.43
C THR A 288 27.57 -17.21 -2.88
N ARG A 289 27.24 -18.40 -2.34
CA ARG A 289 25.93 -19.07 -2.49
C ARG A 289 25.05 -18.81 -1.26
N GLY A 290 24.55 -17.59 -1.11
CA GLY A 290 23.81 -17.12 0.07
C GLY A 290 23.99 -15.62 0.29
N THR A 291 23.61 -15.10 1.46
CA THR A 291 23.83 -13.68 1.81
C THR A 291 25.31 -13.42 2.10
N ALA A 292 25.99 -12.59 1.31
CA ALA A 292 27.42 -12.31 1.52
C ALA A 292 27.72 -11.76 2.92
N MET A 293 26.92 -10.82 3.43
CA MET A 293 27.04 -10.27 4.78
C MET A 293 25.68 -10.18 5.47
N LYS A 294 25.51 -10.83 6.63
CA LYS A 294 24.26 -10.79 7.41
C LYS A 294 24.53 -10.41 8.86
N ARG A 295 23.85 -9.36 9.35
CA ARG A 295 23.71 -9.14 10.80
C ARG A 295 22.37 -9.69 11.28
N LEU A 296 22.40 -10.61 12.24
CA LEU A 296 21.21 -11.22 12.84
C LEU A 296 20.95 -10.59 14.22
N GLU A 297 19.73 -10.11 14.45
CA GLU A 297 19.20 -9.85 15.80
C GLU A 297 18.17 -10.94 16.12
N PHE A 298 18.08 -11.31 17.40
CA PHE A 298 17.12 -12.25 18.00
C PHE A 298 15.82 -12.39 17.17
N LEU A 299 15.71 -13.48 16.41
CA LEU A 299 14.39 -13.95 15.99
C LEU A 299 13.73 -14.45 17.27
N GLY A 300 12.63 -13.80 17.65
CA GLY A 300 11.70 -14.37 18.62
C GLY A 300 11.44 -15.82 18.25
N GLN A 301 11.62 -16.70 19.24
CA GLN A 301 11.49 -18.15 19.11
C GLN A 301 10.20 -18.56 18.38
N ALA A 302 10.35 -19.45 17.42
CA ALA A 302 9.46 -20.58 17.21
C ALA A 302 10.42 -21.73 16.86
N THR A 303 10.64 -22.78 17.65
CA THR A 303 9.84 -23.54 18.62
C THR A 303 10.85 -24.16 19.62
N TRP A 304 10.63 -24.15 20.93
CA TRP A 304 9.83 -25.14 21.66
C TRP A 304 9.28 -24.53 22.98
N ALA A 305 8.04 -24.89 23.28
CA ALA A 305 7.15 -24.36 24.32
C ALA A 305 7.75 -24.16 25.72
N VAL A 306 7.52 -22.99 26.34
CA VAL A 306 6.69 -22.84 27.55
C VAL A 306 6.02 -21.45 27.58
N ASN A 307 4.72 -21.42 27.82
CA ASN A 307 3.91 -20.22 28.12
C ASN A 307 4.55 -19.31 29.18
N TYR A 308 4.46 -17.98 29.00
CA TYR A 308 3.83 -17.09 29.98
C TYR A 308 3.55 -15.72 29.36
N CYS A 309 2.26 -15.38 29.24
CA CYS A 309 1.75 -14.04 28.99
C CYS A 309 1.80 -13.20 30.28
N GLY A 310 2.05 -11.90 30.14
CA GLY A 310 1.76 -10.89 31.17
C GLY A 310 2.95 -9.98 31.47
N ALA A 311 2.98 -8.78 30.91
CA ALA A 311 3.79 -7.67 31.44
C ALA A 311 3.23 -7.22 32.81
N PRO A 312 3.89 -6.37 33.63
CA PRO A 312 5.19 -5.71 33.47
C PRO A 312 6.12 -5.82 34.71
N GLU A 313 7.44 -5.78 34.53
CA GLU A 313 8.35 -5.20 35.54
C GLU A 313 9.73 -4.97 34.93
N ALA A 314 10.15 -3.71 34.91
CA ALA A 314 11.47 -3.30 34.48
C ALA A 314 12.50 -3.73 35.54
N ILE A 315 13.52 -4.48 35.12
CA ILE A 315 14.78 -4.60 35.87
C ILE A 315 15.92 -4.20 34.94
N GLY A 316 16.45 -3.00 35.18
CA GLY A 316 17.88 -2.70 35.09
C GLY A 316 18.52 -2.67 33.71
N PHE A 317 18.59 -1.48 33.13
CA PHE A 317 19.79 -0.97 32.42
C PHE A 317 20.51 -1.93 31.46
N ILE A 318 20.13 -1.89 30.18
CA ILE A 318 21.11 -1.70 29.10
C ILE A 318 20.53 -0.64 28.14
N LEU A 319 20.78 0.63 28.46
CA LEU A 319 20.70 1.76 27.51
C LEU A 319 21.90 1.77 26.53
N SER A 320 22.70 0.69 26.45
CA SER A 320 24.01 0.70 25.80
C SER A 320 24.36 -0.58 25.03
N LYS A 321 23.62 -0.93 23.98
CA LYS A 321 24.24 -1.68 22.88
C LYS A 321 24.05 -0.92 21.57
N GLN A 322 24.72 0.22 21.48
CA GLN A 322 25.07 0.79 20.18
C GLN A 322 26.19 -0.08 19.61
N PHE A 323 25.83 -0.94 18.68
CA PHE A 323 26.78 -1.83 18.02
C PHE A 323 27.52 -1.06 16.93
N GLN A 324 28.53 -0.29 17.33
CA GLN A 324 29.29 0.60 16.43
C GLN A 324 30.20 -0.19 15.46
N HIS A 325 29.66 -0.67 14.35
CA HIS A 325 30.47 -1.30 13.31
C HIS A 325 31.00 -0.27 12.31
N THR A 326 32.20 -0.52 11.83
CA THR A 326 32.81 0.27 10.76
C THR A 326 33.03 -0.63 9.54
N VAL A 327 32.32 -0.35 8.46
CA VAL A 327 32.35 -1.13 7.20
C VAL A 327 32.74 -0.18 6.07
N ILE A 328 34.02 -0.24 5.65
CA ILE A 328 34.60 0.74 4.73
C ILE A 328 35.32 0.07 3.56
N ASN A 329 35.08 0.53 2.34
CA ASN A 329 35.89 0.17 1.16
C ASN A 329 35.97 -1.35 0.88
N ASN A 330 34.89 -2.08 1.12
CA ASN A 330 34.80 -3.51 0.80
C ASN A 330 34.16 -3.72 -0.56
N LEU A 331 34.55 -4.80 -1.24
CA LEU A 331 34.05 -5.20 -2.54
C LEU A 331 33.34 -6.56 -2.44
N ILE A 332 32.12 -6.65 -2.95
CA ILE A 332 31.35 -7.89 -2.98
C ILE A 332 30.92 -8.18 -4.42
N LEU A 333 31.31 -9.34 -4.93
CA LEU A 333 31.15 -9.76 -6.31
C LEU A 333 30.37 -11.07 -6.43
N SER A 334 29.50 -11.15 -7.44
CA SER A 334 28.89 -12.40 -7.92
C SER A 334 28.26 -13.24 -6.81
N THR A 335 27.17 -12.73 -6.22
CA THR A 335 26.42 -13.42 -5.16
C THR A 335 25.17 -14.11 -5.72
N ASN A 336 25.12 -15.43 -5.59
CA ASN A 336 23.92 -16.20 -5.90
C ASN A 336 23.13 -16.47 -4.60
N CYS A 337 22.12 -15.67 -4.36
CA CYS A 337 21.14 -15.91 -3.31
C CYS A 337 20.16 -16.99 -3.77
N THR A 338 20.34 -18.24 -3.34
CA THR A 338 19.30 -19.26 -3.50
C THR A 338 18.16 -18.98 -2.52
N PRO A 339 16.90 -18.83 -2.97
CA PRO A 339 15.77 -18.54 -2.09
C PRO A 339 15.48 -19.75 -1.17
N HIS A 340 15.37 -19.48 0.13
CA HIS A 340 14.90 -20.48 1.11
C HIS A 340 13.37 -20.46 1.18
N GLY A 341 12.71 -21.35 0.43
CA GLY A 341 11.26 -21.56 0.50
C GLY A 341 10.41 -20.54 -0.28
N ASN A 342 9.09 -20.62 -0.09
CA ASN A 342 8.13 -19.72 -0.73
C ASN A 342 8.08 -18.39 0.03
N VAL A 343 8.87 -17.41 -0.42
CA VAL A 343 8.83 -16.04 0.10
C VAL A 343 7.60 -15.30 -0.44
N THR A 344 6.78 -14.77 0.46
CA THR A 344 5.55 -14.02 0.11
C THR A 344 5.70 -12.51 0.25
N GLU A 345 6.67 -12.04 1.05
CA GLU A 345 6.93 -10.62 1.28
C GLU A 345 8.35 -10.22 0.90
N LEU A 346 8.49 -9.04 0.28
CA LEU A 346 9.78 -8.50 -0.18
C LEU A 346 10.80 -8.31 0.97
N LYS A 347 10.34 -8.07 2.20
CA LYS A 347 11.22 -7.91 3.37
C LYS A 347 11.95 -9.20 3.74
N ASP A 348 11.39 -10.36 3.38
CA ASP A 348 11.91 -11.69 3.70
C ASP A 348 12.80 -12.24 2.57
N GLU A 349 12.87 -11.55 1.43
CA GLU A 349 13.76 -11.91 0.32
C GLU A 349 15.23 -11.83 0.71
N ALA A 350 16.05 -12.69 0.11
CA ALA A 350 17.49 -12.68 0.35
C ALA A 350 18.14 -11.38 -0.15
N SER A 351 19.25 -11.01 0.47
CA SER A 351 20.08 -9.88 0.04
C SER A 351 21.56 -10.27 0.08
N VAL A 352 22.38 -9.56 -0.69
CA VAL A 352 23.85 -9.66 -0.62
C VAL A 352 24.33 -9.12 0.71
N VAL A 353 23.83 -7.96 1.10
CA VAL A 353 24.13 -7.31 2.37
C VAL A 353 22.84 -7.06 3.13
N ASP A 354 22.75 -7.58 4.35
CA ASP A 354 21.67 -7.30 5.30
C ASP A 354 22.22 -6.63 6.57
N ILE A 355 21.96 -5.33 6.70
CA ILE A 355 22.33 -4.52 7.86
C ILE A 355 21.09 -4.02 8.62
N THR A 356 19.94 -4.64 8.41
CA THR A 356 18.68 -4.20 9.03
C THR A 356 18.70 -4.34 10.55
N GLY A 357 19.40 -5.36 11.06
CA GLY A 357 19.67 -5.56 12.49
C GLY A 357 20.77 -4.66 13.05
N ALA A 358 21.38 -3.77 12.24
CA ALA A 358 22.43 -2.88 12.68
C ALA A 358 21.92 -1.56 13.26
N THR A 359 22.52 -1.11 14.35
CA THR A 359 22.37 0.25 14.89
C THR A 359 23.72 0.95 14.81
N ASP A 360 23.72 2.24 14.44
CA ASP A 360 24.91 3.11 14.42
C ASP A 360 26.11 2.54 13.61
N ILE A 361 25.82 1.94 12.46
CA ILE A 361 26.81 1.43 11.51
C ILE A 361 27.39 2.57 10.66
N ARG A 362 28.73 2.64 10.57
CA ARG A 362 29.44 3.48 9.62
C ARG A 362 29.67 2.71 8.32
N TRP A 363 28.82 2.94 7.32
CA TRP A 363 28.88 2.32 6.01
C TRP A 363 29.41 3.31 4.96
N GLN A 364 30.62 3.10 4.42
CA GLN A 364 31.26 4.04 3.49
C GLN A 364 32.02 3.33 2.36
N ARG A 365 31.98 3.86 1.13
CA ARG A 365 32.81 3.39 0.00
C ARG A 365 32.70 1.89 -0.33
N ASN A 366 31.62 1.22 0.07
CA ASN A 366 31.45 -0.21 -0.21
C ASN A 366 30.82 -0.42 -1.59
N THR A 367 31.22 -1.49 -2.27
CA THR A 367 30.72 -1.82 -3.59
C THR A 367 30.08 -3.21 -3.62
N VAL A 368 28.90 -3.32 -4.23
CA VAL A 368 28.19 -4.58 -4.49
C VAL A 368 27.92 -4.69 -5.98
N ALA A 369 28.49 -5.73 -6.60
CA ALA A 369 28.38 -5.95 -8.04
C ALA A 369 27.96 -7.39 -8.34
N GLY A 370 26.88 -7.56 -9.10
CA GLY A 370 26.46 -8.87 -9.59
C GLY A 370 25.76 -9.70 -8.51
N ALA A 371 24.44 -9.70 -8.48
CA ALA A 371 23.67 -10.56 -7.58
C ALA A 371 22.29 -10.97 -8.09
N THR A 372 21.87 -12.21 -7.80
CA THR A 372 20.52 -12.70 -8.13
C THR A 372 19.40 -12.12 -7.25
N CYS A 373 19.75 -11.34 -6.23
CA CYS A 373 18.88 -10.87 -5.15
C CYS A 373 19.04 -9.36 -4.90
N ILE A 374 18.59 -8.89 -3.73
CA ILE A 374 18.72 -7.49 -3.30
C ILE A 374 20.19 -7.17 -3.01
N GLY A 375 20.74 -6.07 -3.53
CA GLY A 375 22.10 -5.62 -3.25
C GLY A 375 22.30 -5.23 -1.78
N LEU A 376 21.53 -4.26 -1.29
CA LEU A 376 21.60 -3.80 0.10
C LEU A 376 20.21 -3.73 0.74
N LYS A 377 20.02 -4.44 1.85
CA LYS A 377 18.85 -4.31 2.72
C LYS A 377 19.20 -3.51 3.96
N THR A 378 18.48 -2.42 4.21
CA THR A 378 18.79 -1.48 5.30
C THR A 378 17.53 -0.84 5.90
N ARG A 379 17.62 -0.40 7.15
CA ARG A 379 16.62 0.47 7.79
C ARG A 379 16.88 1.96 7.55
N GLY A 380 17.96 2.30 6.83
CA GLY A 380 18.45 3.68 6.69
C GLY A 380 19.09 4.21 7.97
N SER A 381 19.79 5.34 7.86
CA SER A 381 20.22 6.09 9.05
C SER A 381 19.06 6.96 9.55
N ALA A 382 19.17 7.50 10.76
CA ALA A 382 18.13 8.40 11.29
C ALA A 382 18.21 9.75 10.58
N CYS A 383 17.07 10.25 10.10
CA CYS A 383 16.98 11.54 9.44
C CYS A 383 17.64 12.66 10.27
N ALA A 384 18.71 13.24 9.74
CA ALA A 384 19.45 14.33 10.35
C ALA A 384 19.49 15.52 9.38
N ASP A 385 19.47 16.75 9.90
CA ASP A 385 19.49 17.94 9.05
C ASP A 385 20.87 18.15 8.37
N TYR A 386 21.92 17.51 8.89
CA TYR A 386 23.28 17.57 8.36
C TYR A 386 23.97 16.19 8.45
N LEU A 387 24.60 15.79 7.35
CA LEU A 387 25.45 14.60 7.28
C LEU A 387 26.84 14.99 6.81
N SER A 388 27.84 14.31 7.35
CA SER A 388 29.24 14.55 7.01
C SER A 388 29.52 14.19 5.55
N GLU A 389 30.23 15.06 4.83
CA GLU A 389 30.71 14.78 3.45
C GLU A 389 31.60 13.52 3.37
N MET A 390 32.05 12.98 4.51
CA MET A 390 32.86 11.77 4.59
C MET A 390 32.10 10.46 4.31
N GLU A 391 30.76 10.49 4.20
CA GLU A 391 29.90 9.31 3.93
C GLU A 391 29.59 9.10 2.44
N ARG A 392 30.60 9.22 1.56
CA ARG A 392 30.43 9.10 0.09
C ARG A 392 30.71 7.70 -0.49
N ASP A 393 30.20 7.49 -1.71
CA ASP A 393 30.59 6.49 -2.71
C ASP A 393 30.20 5.02 -2.48
N THR A 394 29.02 4.73 -1.91
CA THR A 394 28.49 3.37 -2.03
C THR A 394 28.06 3.11 -3.48
N VAL A 395 28.55 2.03 -4.08
CA VAL A 395 28.22 1.64 -5.47
C VAL A 395 27.49 0.30 -5.43
N ILE A 396 26.32 0.21 -6.07
CA ILE A 396 25.55 -1.05 -6.14
C ILE A 396 25.07 -1.23 -7.57
N HIS A 397 25.38 -2.35 -8.21
CA HIS A 397 24.91 -2.59 -9.57
C HIS A 397 24.76 -4.06 -9.92
N SER A 398 24.15 -4.30 -11.08
CA SER A 398 24.00 -5.64 -11.65
C SER A 398 23.28 -6.58 -10.69
N CYS A 399 22.22 -6.08 -10.04
CA CYS A 399 21.39 -6.81 -9.08
C CYS A 399 19.89 -6.61 -9.36
N ALA A 400 19.06 -7.52 -8.84
CA ALA A 400 17.61 -7.45 -9.05
C ALA A 400 16.99 -6.19 -8.44
N VAL A 401 17.34 -5.93 -7.19
CA VAL A 401 16.99 -4.69 -6.49
C VAL A 401 18.26 -4.07 -5.93
N GLY A 402 18.53 -2.80 -6.21
CA GLY A 402 19.72 -2.12 -5.69
C GLY A 402 19.70 -2.00 -4.17
N VAL A 403 18.78 -1.18 -3.66
CA VAL A 403 18.58 -0.93 -2.24
C VAL A 403 17.13 -1.18 -1.85
N LEU A 404 16.92 -2.00 -0.83
CA LEU A 404 15.64 -2.16 -0.15
C LEU A 404 15.69 -1.45 1.20
N GLY A 405 14.98 -0.32 1.28
CA GLY A 405 14.66 0.36 2.53
C GLY A 405 13.47 -0.29 3.21
N ILE A 406 13.67 -0.88 4.37
CA ILE A 406 12.58 -1.45 5.19
C ILE A 406 12.24 -0.55 6.36
N GLU A 407 11.11 -0.83 7.01
CA GLU A 407 10.59 -0.02 8.11
C GLU A 407 11.66 0.27 9.20
N PRO A 408 11.99 1.54 9.45
CA PRO A 408 12.90 1.91 10.52
C PRO A 408 12.29 1.64 11.90
N ARG A 409 13.10 1.22 12.88
CA ARG A 409 12.72 1.27 14.31
C ARG A 409 12.40 2.71 14.79
N ARG A 410 12.80 3.72 14.01
CA ARG A 410 12.68 5.17 14.26
C ARG A 410 11.65 5.78 13.31
N LEU A 411 11.07 6.94 13.61
CA LEU A 411 9.98 7.56 12.82
C LEU A 411 10.38 8.05 11.40
N CYS A 412 11.66 8.01 11.03
CA CYS A 412 12.16 8.47 9.74
C CYS A 412 13.45 7.73 9.35
N ALA A 413 13.56 7.31 8.08
CA ALA A 413 14.74 6.67 7.50
C ALA A 413 15.35 7.55 6.40
N GLN A 414 16.68 7.69 6.40
CA GLN A 414 17.41 8.37 5.34
C GLN A 414 18.42 7.46 4.63
N ILE A 415 18.59 7.67 3.32
CA ILE A 415 19.60 7.03 2.46
C ILE A 415 20.29 8.10 1.62
N HIS A 416 21.61 8.07 1.48
CA HIS A 416 22.35 9.13 0.80
C HIS A 416 23.66 8.69 0.16
N HIS A 417 24.16 9.48 -0.79
CA HIS A 417 25.48 9.36 -1.39
C HIS A 417 25.74 7.96 -2.01
N MET A 418 24.84 7.52 -2.88
CA MET A 418 24.89 6.21 -3.53
C MET A 418 24.88 6.33 -5.05
N LYS A 419 25.64 5.46 -5.73
CA LYS A 419 25.56 5.24 -7.18
C LYS A 419 24.95 3.86 -7.40
N ILE A 420 23.83 3.80 -8.12
CA ILE A 420 23.16 2.54 -8.40
C ILE A 420 22.91 2.44 -9.91
N TYR A 421 23.40 1.39 -10.54
CA TYR A 421 23.22 1.22 -11.98
C TYR A 421 22.96 -0.22 -12.42
N SER A 422 22.45 -0.40 -13.64
CA SER A 422 22.17 -1.72 -14.21
C SER A 422 21.34 -2.64 -13.29
N SER A 423 20.44 -2.08 -12.47
CA SER A 423 19.48 -2.88 -11.72
C SER A 423 18.40 -3.41 -12.66
N SER A 424 18.09 -4.70 -12.55
CA SER A 424 17.16 -5.35 -13.47
C SER A 424 15.68 -5.17 -13.14
N GLN A 425 15.32 -4.87 -11.90
CA GLN A 425 13.95 -4.53 -11.52
C GLN A 425 13.85 -3.12 -10.93
N VAL A 426 14.44 -2.87 -9.75
CA VAL A 426 14.29 -1.59 -9.04
C VAL A 426 15.60 -1.15 -8.37
N ALA A 427 16.08 0.05 -8.67
CA ALA A 427 17.28 0.58 -8.06
C ALA A 427 17.09 0.91 -6.57
N VAL A 428 16.02 1.64 -6.23
CA VAL A 428 15.70 1.98 -4.83
C VAL A 428 14.22 1.72 -4.54
N PHE A 429 13.96 0.77 -3.65
CA PHE A 429 12.62 0.41 -3.20
C PHE A 429 12.48 0.69 -1.70
N TRP A 430 11.46 1.45 -1.31
CA TRP A 430 11.06 1.54 0.10
C TRP A 430 9.79 0.76 0.32
N THR A 431 9.79 -0.14 1.29
CA THR A 431 8.61 -0.90 1.68
C THR A 431 8.06 -0.38 3.00
N ARG A 432 6.84 0.18 2.95
CA ARG A 432 6.02 0.51 4.13
C ARG A 432 6.73 1.37 5.19
N THR A 433 7.53 2.32 4.76
CA THR A 433 8.25 3.22 5.68
C THR A 433 7.37 4.39 6.10
N SER A 434 7.52 4.89 7.33
CA SER A 434 6.70 5.99 7.87
C SER A 434 7.11 7.38 7.39
N ALA A 435 8.40 7.62 7.14
CA ALA A 435 8.91 8.81 6.49
C ALA A 435 10.24 8.51 5.80
N ILE A 436 10.44 9.07 4.61
CA ILE A 436 11.59 8.82 3.74
C ILE A 436 12.34 10.12 3.48
N GLN A 437 13.66 10.09 3.67
CA GLN A 437 14.56 11.10 3.15
C GLN A 437 15.61 10.45 2.23
N ALA A 438 15.89 11.05 1.09
CA ALA A 438 16.99 10.60 0.25
C ALA A 438 17.72 11.76 -0.43
N HIS A 439 19.05 11.70 -0.52
CA HIS A 439 19.78 12.74 -1.23
C HIS A 439 21.14 12.32 -1.80
N HIS A 440 21.60 13.03 -2.84
CA HIS A 440 22.88 12.76 -3.51
C HIS A 440 22.96 11.32 -4.02
N ILE A 441 21.86 10.84 -4.62
CA ILE A 441 21.78 9.51 -5.22
C ILE A 441 21.84 9.64 -6.74
N GLN A 442 22.68 8.84 -7.39
CA GLN A 442 22.81 8.79 -8.84
C GLN A 442 22.36 7.41 -9.35
N LEU A 443 21.34 7.40 -10.21
CA LEU A 443 20.74 6.20 -10.78
C LEU A 443 20.97 6.19 -12.29
N VAL A 444 21.58 5.14 -12.86
CA VAL A 444 21.88 5.05 -14.30
C VAL A 444 21.52 3.68 -14.85
N ASP A 445 20.87 3.59 -16.02
CA ASP A 445 20.56 2.31 -16.71
C ASP A 445 19.75 1.29 -15.87
N ASN A 446 18.90 1.78 -14.95
CA ASN A 446 18.06 0.92 -14.13
C ASN A 446 16.68 0.72 -14.76
N SER A 447 16.12 -0.48 -14.66
CA SER A 447 14.75 -0.76 -15.13
C SER A 447 13.71 0.12 -14.44
N ILE A 448 13.83 0.34 -13.13
CA ILE A 448 13.06 1.31 -12.36
C ILE A 448 14.02 2.06 -11.45
N GLY A 449 13.99 3.39 -11.44
CA GLY A 449 14.82 4.21 -10.55
C GLY A 449 14.31 4.20 -9.11
N PHE A 450 13.37 5.09 -8.79
CA PHE A 450 12.79 5.19 -7.45
C PHE A 450 11.39 4.57 -7.37
N TYR A 451 11.15 3.79 -6.31
CA TYR A 451 9.85 3.22 -5.96
C TYR A 451 9.55 3.44 -4.46
N PRO A 452 8.94 4.58 -4.08
CA PRO A 452 8.62 4.87 -2.68
C PRO A 452 7.21 4.39 -2.29
N VAL A 453 7.14 3.53 -1.27
CA VAL A 453 5.89 3.11 -0.61
C VAL A 453 5.92 3.51 0.86
N ILE A 454 4.97 4.36 1.24
CA ILE A 454 4.89 4.99 2.56
C ILE A 454 3.67 4.45 3.27
N GLU A 455 3.80 4.00 4.52
CA GLU A 455 2.68 3.55 5.34
C GLU A 455 2.48 4.49 6.55
N GLN A 456 1.23 4.84 6.85
CA GLN A 456 0.93 5.76 7.93
C GLN A 456 1.12 5.12 9.31
N VAL A 457 1.88 5.76 10.20
CA VAL A 457 2.13 5.26 11.57
C VAL A 457 1.57 6.20 12.65
N LYS A 458 0.95 5.60 13.69
CA LYS A 458 0.19 6.25 14.78
C LYS A 458 0.97 7.27 15.63
N ARG A 459 2.26 7.05 15.89
CA ARG A 459 3.07 7.87 16.83
C ARG A 459 3.56 9.22 16.25
N ALA A 460 2.95 9.66 15.16
CA ALA A 460 3.35 10.82 14.36
C ALA A 460 2.95 12.20 14.93
N ALA A 461 2.02 12.27 15.89
CA ALA A 461 1.47 13.55 16.35
C ALA A 461 2.52 14.50 16.98
N SER A 462 3.66 14.00 17.44
CA SER A 462 4.76 14.80 18.01
C SER A 462 5.93 15.05 17.04
N PHE A 463 5.88 14.56 15.78
CA PHE A 463 6.99 14.68 14.83
C PHE A 463 6.52 15.40 13.55
N GLN A 464 7.00 16.63 13.34
CA GLN A 464 6.58 17.52 12.23
C GLN A 464 6.77 16.92 10.83
N ARG A 465 7.58 15.86 10.67
CA ARG A 465 7.95 15.25 9.36
C ARG A 465 7.43 13.82 9.13
N ALA A 466 6.53 13.31 9.98
CA ALA A 466 5.98 11.97 9.79
C ALA A 466 5.08 11.89 8.54
N ASN A 467 4.99 10.70 7.92
CA ASN A 467 4.18 10.46 6.71
C ASN A 467 4.56 11.35 5.52
N ALA A 468 5.85 11.71 5.40
CA ALA A 468 6.38 12.57 4.34
C ALA A 468 7.53 11.91 3.58
N LEU A 469 7.72 12.33 2.33
CA LEU A 469 8.81 11.95 1.44
C LEU A 469 9.56 13.21 1.03
N ASN A 470 10.87 13.20 1.19
CA ASN A 470 11.75 14.25 0.68
C ASN A 470 12.95 13.63 -0.05
N ILE A 471 12.99 13.76 -1.37
CA ILE A 471 14.11 13.32 -2.20
C ILE A 471 14.75 14.54 -2.83
N ARG A 472 16.07 14.72 -2.67
CA ARG A 472 16.76 15.90 -3.18
C ARG A 472 18.15 15.68 -3.75
N SER A 473 18.58 16.55 -4.67
CA SER A 473 19.94 16.52 -5.24
C SER A 473 20.28 15.15 -5.82
N CYS A 474 19.43 14.62 -6.70
CA CYS A 474 19.61 13.29 -7.30
C CYS A 474 19.71 13.37 -8.81
N LEU A 475 20.43 12.42 -9.41
CA LEU A 475 20.53 12.22 -10.85
C LEU A 475 19.83 10.90 -11.21
N VAL A 476 18.97 10.92 -12.22
CA VAL A 476 18.28 9.72 -12.72
C VAL A 476 18.39 9.68 -14.25
N VAL A 477 19.19 8.76 -14.75
CA VAL A 477 19.46 8.56 -16.18
C VAL A 477 18.77 7.28 -16.63
N GLY A 478 17.84 7.41 -17.58
CA GLY A 478 17.16 6.29 -18.20
C GLY A 478 18.14 5.43 -18.99
N ARG A 479 18.82 6.02 -19.98
CA ARG A 479 19.82 5.36 -20.82
C ARG A 479 21.12 6.14 -20.87
N SER A 480 22.24 5.50 -20.57
CA SER A 480 23.58 6.08 -20.74
C SER A 480 24.06 6.02 -22.19
N GLY A 481 23.61 5.02 -22.95
CA GLY A 481 24.15 4.70 -24.27
C GLY A 481 25.38 3.78 -24.24
N LEU A 482 25.91 3.46 -23.05
CA LEU A 482 27.03 2.52 -22.88
C LEU A 482 26.56 1.07 -22.70
N GLN A 483 25.35 0.88 -22.17
CA GLN A 483 24.72 -0.43 -22.02
C GLN A 483 23.95 -0.81 -23.28
N ALA A 484 23.98 -2.10 -23.63
CA ALA A 484 23.13 -2.64 -24.67
C ALA A 484 21.64 -2.53 -24.30
N CYS A 485 20.77 -2.48 -25.30
CA CYS A 485 19.33 -2.59 -25.10
C CYS A 485 18.98 -3.90 -24.40
N ASP A 486 17.93 -3.89 -23.57
CA ASP A 486 17.49 -5.09 -22.89
C ASP A 486 16.87 -6.01 -23.97
N GLY A 487 17.58 -7.08 -24.31
CA GLY A 487 17.13 -8.07 -25.29
C GLY A 487 15.91 -8.88 -24.80
N ASP A 488 15.80 -10.14 -25.22
CA ASP A 488 14.74 -11.01 -24.72
C ASP A 488 14.86 -11.17 -23.19
N ARG A 489 13.82 -10.78 -22.45
CA ARG A 489 13.85 -10.60 -20.97
C ARG A 489 14.05 -11.90 -20.18
N SER A 490 14.20 -13.03 -20.86
CA SER A 490 14.29 -14.38 -20.28
C SER A 490 15.51 -14.61 -19.39
N ASN A 491 16.60 -13.85 -19.61
CA ASN A 491 17.86 -14.00 -18.86
C ASN A 491 18.11 -12.89 -17.83
N ILE A 492 17.14 -12.00 -17.62
CA ILE A 492 17.27 -10.88 -16.68
C ILE A 492 16.98 -11.36 -15.25
N MET A 493 17.80 -10.93 -14.28
CA MET A 493 17.61 -11.29 -12.87
C MET A 493 16.28 -10.76 -12.34
N THR A 494 15.48 -11.61 -11.71
CA THR A 494 14.18 -11.22 -11.18
C THR A 494 13.91 -11.83 -9.81
N ILE A 495 13.41 -10.99 -8.89
CA ILE A 495 12.83 -11.41 -7.63
C ILE A 495 11.34 -11.67 -7.84
N ARG A 496 10.89 -12.86 -7.41
CA ARG A 496 9.51 -13.33 -7.64
C ARG A 496 8.47 -12.49 -6.93
N THR A 497 8.73 -12.02 -5.71
CA THR A 497 7.78 -11.14 -5.01
C THR A 497 7.48 -9.85 -5.79
N LEU A 498 8.45 -9.35 -6.56
CA LEU A 498 8.28 -8.17 -7.42
C LEU A 498 7.74 -8.48 -8.82
N SER A 499 7.64 -9.74 -9.25
CA SER A 499 7.01 -10.08 -10.54
C SER A 499 5.50 -9.78 -10.55
N THR A 500 4.92 -9.55 -9.37
CA THR A 500 3.54 -9.10 -9.18
C THR A 500 3.34 -7.60 -9.36
N LEU A 501 4.42 -6.81 -9.44
CA LEU A 501 4.32 -5.38 -9.72
C LEU A 501 3.55 -5.19 -11.02
N SER A 502 2.52 -4.34 -11.02
CA SER A 502 1.66 -4.12 -12.17
C SER A 502 2.33 -3.25 -13.26
N LEU A 503 3.66 -3.25 -13.34
CA LEU A 503 4.50 -2.45 -14.22
C LEU A 503 4.71 -3.11 -15.60
N ASP A 504 3.62 -3.23 -16.36
CA ASP A 504 3.60 -3.60 -17.78
C ASP A 504 4.16 -2.49 -18.72
N VAL A 505 5.46 -2.21 -18.65
CA VAL A 505 6.18 -1.32 -19.59
C VAL A 505 7.42 -2.05 -20.12
N PRO A 506 7.66 -2.06 -21.45
CA PRO A 506 8.80 -2.75 -22.03
C PRO A 506 10.15 -2.04 -21.79
N GLY A 507 10.18 -0.77 -21.38
CA GLY A 507 11.40 0.00 -21.12
C GLY A 507 11.56 0.48 -19.67
N HIS A 508 12.54 1.38 -19.46
CA HIS A 508 12.95 1.91 -18.15
C HIS A 508 11.93 2.91 -17.58
N ILE A 509 11.78 2.93 -16.25
CA ILE A 509 10.95 3.89 -15.52
C ILE A 509 11.85 4.73 -14.60
N GLY A 510 11.80 6.05 -14.70
CA GLY A 510 12.59 6.92 -13.82
C GLY A 510 12.11 6.84 -12.37
N VAL A 511 10.83 7.13 -12.16
CA VAL A 511 10.19 7.17 -10.85
C VAL A 511 8.77 6.61 -10.93
N VAL A 512 8.43 5.79 -9.95
CA VAL A 512 7.03 5.47 -9.63
C VAL A 512 6.50 6.54 -8.67
N VAL A 513 5.35 7.13 -9.00
CA VAL A 513 4.73 8.18 -8.18
C VAL A 513 4.52 7.66 -6.75
N SER A 514 4.90 8.46 -5.75
CA SER A 514 4.95 8.07 -4.35
C SER A 514 3.63 7.53 -3.86
N GLN A 515 3.64 6.32 -3.30
CA GLN A 515 2.43 5.59 -2.90
C GLN A 515 2.25 5.70 -1.39
N PHE A 516 1.21 6.40 -0.95
CA PHE A 516 0.83 6.51 0.46
C PHE A 516 -0.25 5.48 0.75
N LEU A 517 0.11 4.42 1.47
CA LEU A 517 -0.79 3.35 1.87
C LEU A 517 -1.74 3.82 2.97
N TYR A 518 -3.01 3.48 2.79
CA TYR A 518 -3.98 3.54 3.87
C TYR A 518 -3.75 2.34 4.82
N PRO A 519 -3.57 2.56 6.14
CA PRO A 519 -3.17 1.52 7.08
C PRO A 519 -4.25 0.43 7.24
N VAL A 520 -3.83 -0.83 7.33
CA VAL A 520 -4.70 -2.00 7.57
C VAL A 520 -4.12 -2.79 8.74
N PRO A 521 -4.59 -2.53 9.99
CA PRO A 521 -5.50 -3.49 10.63
C PRO A 521 -6.61 -2.90 11.53
N LEU A 522 -7.60 -3.75 11.83
CA LEU A 522 -8.84 -3.55 12.62
C LEU A 522 -8.66 -3.10 14.10
N THR A 523 -7.44 -2.99 14.62
CA THR A 523 -7.17 -2.62 16.03
C THR A 523 -7.18 -1.12 16.27
N VAL A 524 -7.12 -0.32 15.21
CA VAL A 524 -7.09 1.15 15.27
C VAL A 524 -8.37 1.73 14.65
N LYS A 525 -9.53 1.34 15.21
CA LYS A 525 -10.82 1.97 14.87
C LYS A 525 -10.76 3.44 15.29
N ASN A 526 -10.99 4.37 14.35
CA ASN A 526 -11.05 5.84 14.49
C ASN A 526 -9.77 6.65 14.10
N HIS A 527 -8.97 6.21 13.13
CA HIS A 527 -7.74 6.94 12.78
C HIS A 527 -7.92 7.82 11.55
N ILE A 528 -7.59 9.09 11.71
CA ILE A 528 -7.60 10.09 10.65
C ILE A 528 -6.40 9.87 9.74
N TRP A 529 -6.65 9.73 8.44
CA TRP A 529 -5.57 9.64 7.46
C TRP A 529 -4.95 11.00 7.20
N GLN A 530 -3.62 11.06 7.30
CA GLN A 530 -2.84 12.25 6.99
C GLN A 530 -1.90 11.95 5.81
N LEU A 531 -2.16 12.64 4.70
CA LEU A 531 -1.27 12.70 3.55
C LEU A 531 -0.44 13.98 3.66
N ASN A 532 0.86 13.86 3.96
CA ASN A 532 1.78 14.99 4.07
C ASN A 532 2.65 15.11 2.80
N GLU A 533 3.74 15.89 2.88
CA GLU A 533 4.56 16.30 1.74
C GLU A 533 5.21 15.13 0.97
N ALA A 534 5.25 15.25 -0.36
CA ALA A 534 5.89 14.30 -1.28
C ALA A 534 6.86 15.03 -2.22
N ASN A 535 7.89 15.64 -1.64
CA ASN A 535 8.77 16.58 -2.34
C ASN A 535 9.92 15.89 -3.06
N TRP A 536 10.17 16.37 -4.28
CA TRP A 536 11.26 16.03 -5.16
C TRP A 536 11.96 17.33 -5.56
N GLU A 537 13.12 17.63 -4.98
CA GLU A 537 13.80 18.91 -5.15
C GLU A 537 15.19 18.74 -5.78
N ASN A 538 15.56 19.59 -6.75
CA ASN A 538 16.88 19.53 -7.36
C ASN A 538 17.18 18.14 -7.96
N ILE A 539 16.27 17.64 -8.82
CA ILE A 539 16.40 16.33 -9.46
C ILE A 539 16.69 16.52 -10.95
N THR A 540 17.68 15.81 -11.46
CA THR A 540 18.03 15.82 -12.88
C THR A 540 17.63 14.49 -13.53
N PHE A 541 16.72 14.55 -14.51
CA PHE A 541 16.26 13.41 -15.29
C PHE A 541 16.82 13.46 -16.71
N VAL A 542 17.44 12.37 -17.17
CA VAL A 542 18.13 12.34 -18.46
C VAL A 542 17.78 11.10 -19.27
N ASN A 543 17.62 11.25 -20.58
CA ASN A 543 17.54 10.16 -21.57
C ASN A 543 16.40 9.14 -21.35
N PHE A 544 15.16 9.61 -21.19
CA PHE A 544 13.95 8.76 -21.20
C PHE A 544 13.21 8.92 -22.53
N GLY A 545 13.21 7.91 -23.39
CA GLY A 545 12.63 8.01 -24.72
C GLY A 545 12.38 6.65 -25.38
N SER A 546 12.65 6.59 -26.68
CA SER A 546 12.58 5.37 -27.49
C SER A 546 13.97 5.03 -28.01
N TRP A 547 14.89 4.74 -27.09
CA TRP A 547 16.28 4.40 -27.40
C TRP A 547 16.41 3.00 -28.03
N CYS A 548 15.57 2.07 -27.58
CA CYS A 548 15.53 0.70 -28.07
C CYS A 548 14.21 0.45 -28.81
N ALA A 549 14.25 -0.25 -29.94
CA ALA A 549 13.11 -0.33 -30.87
C ALA A 549 11.80 -0.88 -30.26
N LYS A 550 11.89 -1.76 -29.25
CA LYS A 550 10.74 -2.37 -28.55
C LYS A 550 10.45 -1.74 -27.19
N GLU A 551 11.32 -0.86 -26.70
CA GLU A 551 11.25 -0.34 -25.35
C GLU A 551 10.81 1.12 -25.36
N LYS A 552 9.92 1.46 -24.43
CA LYS A 552 9.45 2.83 -24.24
C LYS A 552 9.74 3.24 -22.82
N ASP A 553 10.81 4.02 -22.66
CA ASP A 553 11.22 4.50 -21.36
C ASP A 553 10.29 5.64 -20.93
N ILE A 554 9.89 5.67 -19.66
CA ILE A 554 8.96 6.65 -19.10
C ILE A 554 9.60 7.29 -17.87
N LEU A 555 9.55 8.62 -17.76
CA LEU A 555 10.12 9.31 -16.61
C LEU A 555 9.27 9.05 -15.36
N LEU A 556 7.97 9.38 -15.37
CA LEU A 556 7.04 9.14 -14.26
C LEU A 556 5.94 8.15 -14.66
N SER A 557 5.76 7.11 -13.85
CA SER A 557 4.61 6.19 -13.98
C SER A 557 3.82 6.12 -12.68
N SER A 558 2.49 6.12 -12.76
CA SER A 558 1.69 5.59 -11.66
C SER A 558 1.76 4.06 -11.64
N ASP A 559 1.50 3.47 -10.48
CA ASP A 559 1.45 2.03 -10.30
C ASP A 559 0.11 1.58 -9.67
N MET A 560 -0.26 0.32 -9.89
CA MET A 560 -1.53 -0.27 -9.48
C MET A 560 -1.37 -1.47 -8.55
N THR A 561 -0.15 -1.76 -8.10
CA THR A 561 0.14 -2.90 -7.22
C THR A 561 -0.49 -2.66 -5.85
N TYR A 562 -0.24 -1.50 -5.24
CA TYR A 562 -0.83 -1.11 -3.97
C TYR A 562 -2.14 -0.34 -4.17
N ARG A 563 -3.21 -1.09 -4.40
CA ARG A 563 -4.54 -0.54 -4.69
C ARG A 563 -5.14 0.26 -3.53
N ASN A 564 -4.67 0.09 -2.30
CA ASN A 564 -5.10 0.86 -1.14
C ASN A 564 -4.28 2.14 -0.90
N SER A 565 -3.61 2.66 -1.93
CA SER A 565 -2.76 3.84 -1.83
C SER A 565 -3.34 5.09 -2.50
N LEU A 566 -2.94 6.27 -2.02
CA LEU A 566 -3.02 7.51 -2.80
C LEU A 566 -1.64 7.87 -3.34
N GLN A 567 -1.61 8.43 -4.55
CA GLN A 567 -0.36 8.73 -5.24
C GLN A 567 -0.18 10.22 -5.46
N THR A 568 0.90 10.78 -4.93
CA THR A 568 1.22 12.21 -5.10
C THR A 568 2.72 12.46 -5.21
N ALA A 569 3.11 13.47 -5.99
CA ALA A 569 4.48 13.95 -6.09
C ALA A 569 4.50 15.46 -6.39
N VAL A 570 5.40 16.18 -5.73
CA VAL A 570 5.64 17.62 -5.90
C VAL A 570 7.08 17.83 -6.33
N PHE A 571 7.29 18.35 -7.54
CA PHE A 571 8.59 18.61 -8.13
C PHE A 571 8.95 20.09 -8.06
N LYS A 572 10.21 20.36 -7.69
CA LYS A 572 10.81 21.69 -7.60
C LYS A 572 12.27 21.63 -8.05
N THR A 573 12.75 22.66 -8.74
CA THR A 573 14.11 22.76 -9.28
C THR A 573 14.47 21.51 -10.09
N THR A 574 13.56 21.06 -10.96
CA THR A 574 13.78 19.84 -11.75
C THR A 574 14.44 20.18 -13.07
N THR A 575 15.41 19.38 -13.49
CA THR A 575 16.04 19.49 -14.81
C THR A 575 15.72 18.26 -15.63
N VAL A 576 15.18 18.45 -16.84
CA VAL A 576 14.84 17.34 -17.76
C VAL A 576 15.62 17.50 -19.06
N MET A 577 16.42 16.49 -19.41
CA MET A 577 17.29 16.51 -20.59
C MET A 577 17.01 15.31 -21.50
N ASN A 578 16.83 15.55 -22.80
CA ASN A 578 16.58 14.50 -23.81
C ASN A 578 15.39 13.58 -23.47
N VAL A 579 14.31 14.14 -22.95
CA VAL A 579 13.06 13.42 -22.67
C VAL A 579 11.93 14.00 -23.52
N PRO A 580 11.39 13.25 -24.50
CA PRO A 580 10.23 13.69 -25.26
C PRO A 580 9.02 13.91 -24.35
N ARG A 581 8.20 14.93 -24.66
CA ARG A 581 7.04 15.32 -23.82
C ARG A 581 6.07 14.17 -23.53
N GLN A 582 5.90 13.24 -24.47
CA GLN A 582 5.02 12.08 -24.32
C GLN A 582 5.58 10.96 -23.41
N ASN A 583 6.83 11.08 -22.96
CA ASN A 583 7.50 10.12 -22.08
C ASN A 583 7.61 10.65 -20.64
N ILE A 584 7.18 11.89 -20.35
CA ILE A 584 7.33 12.50 -19.02
C ILE A 584 6.40 11.86 -17.98
N VAL A 585 5.11 11.72 -18.28
CA VAL A 585 4.12 11.12 -17.35
C VAL A 585 3.26 10.09 -18.07
N ARG A 586 3.08 8.93 -17.42
CA ARG A 586 2.12 7.90 -17.81
C ARG A 586 1.28 7.51 -16.60
N TYR A 587 -0.03 7.70 -16.71
CA TYR A 587 -0.98 7.14 -15.75
C TYR A 587 -1.45 5.77 -16.21
N ARG A 588 -1.33 4.79 -15.33
CA ARG A 588 -1.97 3.48 -15.46
C ARG A 588 -3.44 3.60 -15.12
N HIS A 589 -4.27 3.09 -16.02
CA HIS A 589 -5.69 2.92 -15.78
C HIS A 589 -6.01 1.43 -15.89
N GLN A 590 -6.62 0.87 -14.85
CA GLN A 590 -7.34 -0.38 -14.95
C GLN A 590 -8.82 -0.03 -14.91
N SER A 591 -9.44 0.03 -16.08
CA SER A 591 -10.89 0.02 -16.21
C SER A 591 -11.27 -1.40 -16.60
N SER A 592 -11.25 -2.32 -15.62
CA SER A 592 -11.71 -3.68 -15.80
C SER A 592 -12.95 -3.93 -14.96
N ALA A 593 -13.86 -4.79 -15.44
CA ALA A 593 -15.01 -5.22 -14.64
C ALA A 593 -14.58 -5.78 -13.27
N LYS A 594 -13.36 -6.35 -13.17
CA LYS A 594 -12.77 -6.86 -11.93
C LYS A 594 -12.58 -5.77 -10.87
N ASP A 595 -12.25 -4.54 -11.24
CA ASP A 595 -12.06 -3.43 -10.30
C ASP A 595 -13.38 -2.99 -9.65
N ILE A 596 -14.49 -3.08 -10.39
CA ILE A 596 -15.84 -2.84 -9.87
C ILE A 596 -16.19 -3.91 -8.83
N PHE A 597 -15.89 -5.19 -9.08
CA PHE A 597 -16.11 -6.27 -8.09
C PHE A 597 -15.33 -6.07 -6.79
N ILE A 598 -14.14 -5.46 -6.86
CA ILE A 598 -13.28 -5.17 -5.70
C ILE A 598 -13.85 -4.02 -4.85
N CYS A 599 -14.28 -2.93 -5.50
CA CYS A 599 -14.79 -1.73 -4.84
C CYS A 599 -16.33 -1.68 -4.71
N GLY A 600 -16.99 -2.77 -5.11
CA GLY A 600 -18.41 -3.03 -4.96
C GLY A 600 -19.24 -2.33 -6.01
N ASP A 601 -19.48 -1.04 -5.80
CA ASP A 601 -20.46 -0.29 -6.59
C ASP A 601 -19.78 0.43 -7.78
N MET A 602 -18.53 0.89 -7.65
CA MET A 602 -17.81 1.66 -8.70
C MET A 602 -16.34 1.24 -8.80
N GLU A 603 -15.64 1.72 -9.84
CA GLU A 603 -14.17 1.61 -9.92
C GLU A 603 -13.51 2.25 -8.69
N CYS A 604 -12.45 1.60 -8.22
CA CYS A 604 -11.64 2.02 -7.07
C CYS A 604 -10.99 3.38 -7.27
N ASP A 605 -10.85 4.16 -6.19
CA ASP A 605 -10.44 5.57 -6.28
C ASP A 605 -8.92 5.78 -6.42
N SER A 606 -8.08 4.85 -5.94
CA SER A 606 -6.62 4.92 -6.09
C SER A 606 -6.13 5.19 -7.53
N PRO A 607 -6.55 4.43 -8.57
CA PRO A 607 -6.12 4.69 -9.96
C PRO A 607 -6.60 6.03 -10.51
N LYS A 608 -7.68 6.58 -9.96
CA LYS A 608 -8.36 7.77 -10.49
C LYS A 608 -7.83 9.06 -9.87
N LYS A 609 -7.13 8.99 -8.73
CA LYS A 609 -6.73 10.14 -7.90
C LYS A 609 -5.21 10.19 -7.70
N VAL A 610 -4.49 10.37 -8.81
CA VAL A 610 -3.04 10.60 -8.82
C VAL A 610 -2.77 12.09 -9.08
N LEU A 611 -1.92 12.72 -8.27
CA LEU A 611 -1.62 14.16 -8.38
C LEU A 611 -0.12 14.42 -8.50
N VAL A 612 0.34 14.88 -9.66
CA VAL A 612 1.74 15.28 -9.89
C VAL A 612 1.80 16.79 -10.12
N THR A 613 2.57 17.50 -9.31
CA THR A 613 2.70 18.95 -9.34
C THR A 613 4.13 19.35 -9.71
N ASP A 614 4.28 20.25 -10.67
CA ASP A 614 5.53 20.90 -11.05
C ASP A 614 5.44 22.39 -10.69
N VAL A 615 6.16 22.79 -9.65
CA VAL A 615 6.01 24.09 -9.01
C VAL A 615 6.63 25.22 -9.82
N ASP A 616 7.74 24.95 -10.50
CA ASP A 616 8.54 25.97 -11.21
C ASP A 616 8.65 25.73 -12.71
N GLY A 617 8.12 24.61 -13.21
CA GLY A 617 8.13 24.30 -14.63
C GLY A 617 9.34 23.48 -15.07
N GLY A 618 10.18 23.03 -14.14
CA GLY A 618 11.35 22.22 -14.48
C GLY A 618 11.01 20.88 -15.14
N LEU A 619 9.83 20.32 -14.85
CA LEU A 619 9.39 19.02 -15.37
C LEU A 619 8.60 19.15 -16.68
N PHE A 620 7.66 20.10 -16.79
CA PHE A 620 6.78 20.26 -17.96
C PHE A 620 7.15 21.46 -18.86
N GLY A 621 8.17 22.22 -18.49
CA GLY A 621 8.63 23.45 -19.16
C GLY A 621 7.91 24.73 -18.71
N LYS A 622 6.81 24.60 -17.95
CA LYS A 622 6.05 25.68 -17.30
C LYS A 622 5.40 25.13 -16.03
N PRO A 623 5.21 25.95 -14.98
CA PRO A 623 4.50 25.52 -13.77
C PRO A 623 3.15 24.89 -14.10
N ALA A 624 2.97 23.62 -13.72
CA ALA A 624 1.81 22.85 -14.14
C ALA A 624 1.49 21.68 -13.20
N VAL A 625 0.27 21.20 -13.28
CA VAL A 625 -0.22 20.00 -12.59
C VAL A 625 -0.62 18.97 -13.64
N ALA A 626 -0.11 17.74 -13.51
CA ALA A 626 -0.56 16.62 -14.32
C ALA A 626 -1.67 15.84 -13.58
N LEU A 627 -2.76 15.59 -14.30
CA LEU A 627 -3.96 14.93 -13.79
C LEU A 627 -4.34 13.75 -14.69
N PRO A 628 -4.77 12.61 -14.13
CA PRO A 628 -5.24 11.47 -14.91
C PRO A 628 -6.48 11.82 -15.73
N LYS A 629 -6.54 11.30 -16.96
CA LYS A 629 -7.75 11.43 -17.78
C LYS A 629 -8.82 10.44 -17.29
N ALA A 630 -10.03 10.94 -17.04
CA ALA A 630 -11.18 10.09 -16.80
C ALA A 630 -11.59 9.35 -18.09
N ILE A 631 -11.82 8.04 -18.01
CA ILE A 631 -12.20 7.22 -19.18
C ILE A 631 -13.69 7.45 -19.46
N ASN A 632 -14.00 8.25 -20.48
CA ASN A 632 -15.36 8.48 -20.91
C ASN A 632 -15.86 7.31 -21.80
N THR A 633 -16.24 6.18 -21.20
CA THR A 633 -16.98 5.13 -21.92
C THR A 633 -18.48 5.38 -21.81
N ASN A 634 -19.27 5.00 -22.83
CA ASN A 634 -20.74 5.00 -22.75
C ASN A 634 -21.27 4.20 -21.55
N MET A 635 -20.53 3.19 -21.11
CA MET A 635 -20.82 2.43 -19.90
C MET A 635 -20.68 3.29 -18.64
N MET A 636 -19.59 4.06 -18.52
CA MET A 636 -19.39 5.01 -17.41
C MET A 636 -20.46 6.12 -17.44
N TYR A 637 -20.85 6.62 -18.61
CA TYR A 637 -21.93 7.61 -18.75
C TYR A 637 -23.27 7.09 -18.21
N ASN A 638 -23.67 5.88 -18.62
CA ASN A 638 -24.86 5.23 -18.11
C ASN A 638 -24.72 4.95 -16.62
N PHE A 639 -23.55 4.50 -16.17
CA PHE A 639 -23.27 4.25 -14.76
C PHE A 639 -23.39 5.52 -13.91
N VAL A 640 -22.84 6.66 -14.36
CA VAL A 640 -22.94 7.97 -13.70
C VAL A 640 -24.41 8.39 -13.60
N LYS A 641 -25.17 8.30 -14.69
CA LYS A 641 -26.60 8.68 -14.71
C LYS A 641 -27.44 7.92 -13.68
N HIS A 642 -27.14 6.64 -13.43
CA HIS A 642 -27.86 5.81 -12.46
C HIS A 642 -27.37 6.00 -11.01
N ASN A 643 -26.14 6.49 -10.80
CA ASN A 643 -25.54 6.64 -9.46
C ASN A 643 -25.54 8.08 -8.92
N ILE A 644 -25.97 9.09 -9.70
CA ILE A 644 -26.17 10.44 -9.17
C ILE A 644 -27.41 10.43 -8.23
N PRO A 645 -27.28 10.88 -6.97
CA PRO A 645 -28.40 10.98 -6.04
C PRO A 645 -29.56 11.79 -6.60
N LEU A 646 -30.80 11.34 -6.39
CA LEU A 646 -31.99 12.04 -6.88
C LEU A 646 -32.03 13.51 -6.45
N ARG A 647 -31.57 13.84 -5.23
CA ARG A 647 -31.52 15.22 -4.73
C ARG A 647 -30.51 16.12 -5.45
N ARG A 648 -29.53 15.55 -6.15
CA ARG A 648 -28.67 16.32 -7.06
C ARG A 648 -29.31 16.48 -8.44
N ARG A 649 -30.14 15.52 -8.85
CA ARG A 649 -30.84 15.49 -10.15
C ARG A 649 -32.12 16.33 -10.17
N LEU A 650 -32.65 16.71 -9.02
CA LEU A 650 -33.91 17.45 -8.91
C LEU A 650 -33.64 18.85 -8.37
N THR A 651 -34.32 19.85 -8.91
CA THR A 651 -34.41 21.18 -8.31
C THR A 651 -35.28 21.14 -7.05
N ARG A 652 -35.29 22.24 -6.29
CA ARG A 652 -36.22 22.45 -5.16
C ARG A 652 -37.70 22.22 -5.53
N GLN A 653 -38.07 22.46 -6.80
CA GLN A 653 -39.43 22.27 -7.32
C GLN A 653 -39.70 20.84 -7.82
N GLY A 654 -38.76 19.92 -7.66
CA GLY A 654 -38.88 18.54 -8.15
C GLY A 654 -38.70 18.41 -9.66
N THR A 655 -38.24 19.45 -10.36
CA THR A 655 -37.95 19.39 -11.79
C THR A 655 -36.57 18.76 -12.03
N ASN A 656 -36.46 17.91 -13.05
CA ASN A 656 -35.20 17.25 -13.38
C ASN A 656 -34.20 18.26 -13.96
N VAL A 657 -33.05 18.40 -13.31
CA VAL A 657 -31.93 19.22 -13.78
C VAL A 657 -31.28 18.50 -14.94
N ASP A 658 -31.12 19.19 -16.06
CA ASP A 658 -30.30 18.67 -17.15
C ASP A 658 -28.83 18.67 -16.72
N PHE A 659 -28.38 17.49 -16.31
CA PHE A 659 -27.04 17.28 -15.80
C PHE A 659 -25.98 17.50 -16.87
N MET A 660 -26.28 17.23 -18.15
CA MET A 660 -25.33 17.41 -19.25
C MET A 660 -25.12 18.88 -19.59
N LYS A 661 -26.15 19.69 -19.41
CA LYS A 661 -26.04 21.14 -19.53
C LYS A 661 -25.28 21.75 -18.34
N SER A 662 -25.47 21.21 -17.15
CA SER A 662 -24.93 21.78 -15.91
C SER A 662 -23.49 21.33 -15.62
N TRP A 663 -23.15 20.05 -15.86
CA TRP A 663 -21.81 19.47 -15.70
C TRP A 663 -21.43 18.60 -16.91
N PRO A 664 -21.11 19.21 -18.06
CA PRO A 664 -20.77 18.47 -19.28
C PRO A 664 -19.46 17.68 -19.19
N PHE A 665 -18.59 17.97 -18.22
CA PHE A 665 -17.26 17.36 -18.12
C PHE A 665 -17.12 16.42 -16.92
N PHE A 666 -16.72 15.17 -17.18
CA PHE A 666 -16.54 14.15 -16.16
C PHE A 666 -15.11 14.11 -15.58
N GLY A 667 -15.02 13.72 -14.30
CA GLY A 667 -13.79 13.53 -13.56
C GLY A 667 -13.28 14.79 -12.88
N ILE A 668 -11.98 14.82 -12.60
CA ILE A 668 -11.32 15.89 -11.83
C ILE A 668 -11.58 17.26 -12.47
N VAL A 669 -11.83 18.27 -11.63
CA VAL A 669 -12.03 19.66 -12.08
C VAL A 669 -10.81 20.20 -12.82
N ARG A 670 -11.07 20.89 -13.93
CA ARG A 670 -10.05 21.47 -14.82
C ARG A 670 -10.51 22.86 -15.25
N ASP A 671 -9.59 23.66 -15.75
CA ASP A 671 -9.89 24.93 -16.39
C ASP A 671 -9.67 24.81 -17.91
N GLU A 672 -10.19 25.75 -18.70
CA GLU A 672 -10.09 25.73 -20.17
C GLU A 672 -8.64 25.72 -20.68
N ALA A 673 -7.71 26.25 -19.88
CA ALA A 673 -6.28 26.26 -20.18
C ALA A 673 -5.60 24.89 -19.98
N CYS A 674 -6.29 23.89 -19.42
CA CYS A 674 -5.76 22.53 -19.28
C CYS A 674 -5.69 21.84 -20.64
N VAL A 675 -4.49 21.44 -21.05
CA VAL A 675 -4.27 20.76 -22.34
C VAL A 675 -4.13 19.26 -22.11
N LEU A 676 -4.81 18.47 -22.94
CA LEU A 676 -4.59 17.03 -22.94
C LEU A 676 -3.21 16.73 -23.54
N GLY A 677 -2.34 16.07 -22.77
CA GLY A 677 -0.97 15.77 -23.18
C GLY A 677 -0.89 14.90 -24.44
N ALA A 678 0.29 14.87 -25.07
CA ALA A 678 0.51 14.22 -26.37
C ALA A 678 0.12 12.73 -26.40
N ALA A 679 0.35 11.99 -25.30
CA ALA A 679 -0.06 10.58 -25.17
C ALA A 679 -1.57 10.40 -24.92
N LYS A 680 -2.34 11.49 -24.76
CA LYS A 680 -3.78 11.52 -24.44
C LYS A 680 -4.18 10.77 -23.15
N GLN A 681 -3.24 10.55 -22.24
CA GLN A 681 -3.43 9.85 -20.96
C GLN A 681 -3.52 10.78 -19.74
N ALA A 682 -3.01 12.01 -19.85
CA ALA A 682 -2.98 12.99 -18.77
C ALA A 682 -3.39 14.38 -19.27
N TYR A 683 -4.09 15.15 -18.44
CA TYR A 683 -4.25 16.59 -18.62
C TYR A 683 -3.10 17.32 -17.94
N ILE A 684 -2.49 18.28 -18.62
CA ILE A 684 -1.49 19.19 -18.09
C ILE A 684 -2.17 20.54 -17.90
N CYS A 685 -2.36 20.93 -16.65
CA CYS A 685 -3.07 22.14 -16.24
C CYS A 685 -2.08 23.20 -15.74
N PRO A 686 -2.28 24.50 -16.06
CA PRO A 686 -1.46 25.57 -15.48
C PRO A 686 -1.56 25.60 -13.94
N MET A 687 -0.48 25.99 -13.27
CA MET A 687 -0.43 26.01 -11.81
C MET A 687 -1.35 27.08 -11.16
N GLU A 688 -1.75 28.12 -11.89
CA GLU A 688 -2.65 29.18 -11.41
C GLU A 688 -3.97 28.64 -10.83
N VAL A 689 -4.44 27.52 -11.37
CA VAL A 689 -5.66 26.81 -10.93
C VAL A 689 -5.50 26.24 -9.51
N SER A 690 -4.26 25.95 -9.11
CA SER A 690 -3.82 25.44 -7.81
C SER A 690 -4.66 24.24 -7.34
N HIS A 691 -4.32 23.04 -7.82
CA HIS A 691 -4.99 21.80 -7.41
C HIS A 691 -4.46 21.27 -6.07
N ARG A 692 -5.34 20.74 -5.22
CA ARG A 692 -5.00 20.02 -3.97
C ARG A 692 -5.88 18.82 -3.74
N MET A 693 -5.35 17.82 -3.03
CA MET A 693 -6.11 16.65 -2.59
C MET A 693 -6.88 16.99 -1.31
N LEU A 694 -8.21 16.95 -1.37
CA LEU A 694 -9.11 17.00 -0.22
C LEU A 694 -9.48 15.58 0.19
N LEU A 695 -9.26 15.24 1.46
CA LEU A 695 -9.68 13.98 2.05
C LEU A 695 -10.95 14.23 2.87
N ILE A 696 -12.02 13.52 2.52
CA ILE A 696 -13.25 13.44 3.31
C ILE A 696 -13.35 12.04 3.90
N GLN A 697 -13.34 11.93 5.23
CA GLN A 697 -13.35 10.65 5.93
C GLN A 697 -14.48 10.61 6.98
N PRO A 698 -15.40 9.65 6.90
CA PRO A 698 -16.36 9.40 7.97
C PRO A 698 -15.67 8.95 9.26
N ILE A 699 -15.98 9.62 10.37
CA ILE A 699 -15.53 9.24 11.71
C ILE A 699 -16.56 8.24 12.26
N ASN A 700 -16.36 6.96 11.95
CA ASN A 700 -17.17 5.91 12.56
C ASN A 700 -16.72 5.76 14.02
N GLY A 701 -17.63 5.97 14.98
CA GLY A 701 -17.36 5.67 16.40
C GLY A 701 -17.07 4.17 16.62
N LYS A 702 -16.94 3.74 17.88
CA LYS A 702 -16.59 2.35 18.29
C LYS A 702 -17.47 1.21 17.73
N ASN A 703 -18.50 1.50 16.92
CA ASN A 703 -19.44 0.52 16.37
C ASN A 703 -19.08 0.15 14.92
N PRO A 704 -18.53 -1.06 14.67
CA PRO A 704 -18.19 -1.54 13.33
C PRO A 704 -19.42 -1.84 12.44
N ASP A 705 -20.63 -1.82 13.00
CA ASP A 705 -21.88 -2.11 12.29
C ASP A 705 -22.53 -0.89 11.60
N LEU A 706 -21.90 0.30 11.67
CA LEU A 706 -22.39 1.48 10.95
C LEU A 706 -22.35 1.21 9.43
N LYS A 707 -23.52 1.34 8.79
CA LYS A 707 -23.70 1.09 7.37
C LYS A 707 -22.83 2.03 6.53
N ARG A 708 -22.16 1.47 5.54
CA ARG A 708 -21.45 2.17 4.45
C ARG A 708 -22.22 3.41 3.95
N VAL A 709 -21.56 4.58 3.89
CA VAL A 709 -22.05 5.87 3.37
C VAL A 709 -22.26 5.82 1.85
N GLY A 710 -21.57 4.91 1.17
CA GLY A 710 -21.72 4.66 -0.27
C GLY A 710 -20.88 5.63 -1.10
N ALA A 711 -21.10 5.63 -2.42
CA ALA A 711 -20.43 6.56 -3.31
C ALA A 711 -20.79 8.03 -3.00
N ALA A 712 -19.88 8.95 -3.27
CA ALA A 712 -20.12 10.38 -3.23
C ALA A 712 -19.96 11.02 -4.62
N VAL A 713 -20.78 12.03 -4.88
CA VAL A 713 -20.79 12.82 -6.10
C VAL A 713 -20.31 14.22 -5.77
N LEU A 714 -19.29 14.68 -6.47
CA LEU A 714 -18.77 16.04 -6.39
C LEU A 714 -19.18 16.82 -7.63
N THR A 715 -19.80 18.00 -7.45
CA THR A 715 -20.08 18.93 -8.54
C THR A 715 -19.45 20.28 -8.28
N THR A 716 -18.92 20.93 -9.31
CA THR A 716 -18.50 22.33 -9.23
C THR A 716 -19.71 23.25 -9.31
N GLU A 717 -19.73 24.29 -8.49
CA GLU A 717 -20.77 25.33 -8.50
C GLU A 717 -20.19 26.68 -8.90
N LEU A 718 -21.05 27.58 -9.39
CA LEU A 718 -20.71 28.99 -9.67
C LEU A 718 -19.54 29.16 -10.67
N ARG A 719 -19.39 28.22 -11.61
CA ARG A 719 -18.40 28.27 -12.70
C ARG A 719 -19.09 28.36 -14.06
N LYS A 720 -18.42 28.97 -15.04
CA LYS A 720 -18.86 28.99 -16.45
C LYS A 720 -18.94 27.57 -17.04
N VAL A 721 -18.03 26.71 -16.59
CA VAL A 721 -17.92 25.31 -17.02
C VAL A 721 -18.06 24.41 -15.80
N GLY A 722 -19.03 23.50 -15.85
CA GLY A 722 -19.31 22.56 -14.77
C GLY A 722 -18.62 21.19 -14.93
N PHE A 723 -18.10 20.67 -13.82
CA PHE A 723 -17.50 19.34 -13.71
C PHE A 723 -18.26 18.47 -12.71
N ILE A 724 -18.31 17.16 -12.99
CA ILE A 724 -18.86 16.14 -12.11
C ILE A 724 -17.85 14.99 -11.91
N ASP A 725 -17.58 14.67 -10.66
CA ASP A 725 -16.63 13.62 -10.27
C ASP A 725 -17.31 12.60 -9.35
N LEU A 726 -17.01 11.32 -9.54
CA LEU A 726 -17.59 10.21 -8.80
C LEU A 726 -16.51 9.45 -8.04
N VAL A 727 -16.71 9.36 -6.73
CA VAL A 727 -15.79 8.67 -5.82
C VAL A 727 -16.50 7.57 -5.04
N SER A 728 -15.88 6.40 -5.00
CA SER A 728 -16.45 5.19 -4.40
C SER A 728 -16.35 5.17 -2.87
N GLY A 729 -15.41 5.93 -2.31
CA GLY A 729 -15.02 5.85 -0.90
C GLY A 729 -14.07 4.69 -0.61
N ARG A 730 -13.68 3.91 -1.63
CA ARG A 730 -12.79 2.76 -1.53
C ARG A 730 -11.57 2.94 -2.43
N LEU A 731 -10.41 2.84 -1.83
CA LEU A 731 -9.14 3.00 -2.56
C LEU A 731 -8.85 1.79 -3.46
N GLY A 732 -9.18 0.57 -3.01
CA GLY A 732 -9.06 -0.70 -3.74
C GLY A 732 -8.38 -1.77 -2.91
N CYS A 733 -9.08 -2.86 -2.58
CA CYS A 733 -8.54 -3.94 -1.76
C CYS A 733 -9.22 -5.28 -2.02
N VAL A 734 -8.41 -6.32 -2.21
CA VAL A 734 -8.89 -7.69 -2.48
C VAL A 734 -9.24 -8.43 -1.19
N ASP A 735 -8.53 -8.15 -0.09
CA ASP A 735 -8.65 -8.90 1.16
C ASP A 735 -9.93 -8.57 1.94
N ALA A 736 -10.52 -9.61 2.55
CA ALA A 736 -11.76 -9.50 3.32
C ALA A 736 -11.64 -8.51 4.50
N GLU A 737 -10.45 -8.39 5.09
CA GLU A 737 -10.15 -7.45 6.18
C GLU A 737 -10.20 -5.98 5.72
N CYS A 738 -9.71 -5.68 4.51
CA CYS A 738 -9.79 -4.33 3.96
C CYS A 738 -11.18 -4.01 3.38
N LYS A 739 -12.01 -5.00 3.02
CA LYS A 739 -13.43 -4.78 2.67
C LYS A 739 -14.25 -4.22 3.84
N GLN A 740 -13.79 -4.43 5.09
CA GLN A 740 -14.32 -3.86 6.33
C GLN A 740 -13.68 -2.51 6.72
N GLY A 741 -12.71 -2.00 5.93
CA GLY A 741 -12.03 -0.74 6.20
C GLY A 741 -12.95 0.49 6.17
N GLN A 742 -12.56 1.54 6.89
CA GLN A 742 -13.24 2.84 6.85
C GLN A 742 -13.18 3.45 5.44
N GLU A 743 -14.25 4.14 5.04
CA GLU A 743 -14.31 4.83 3.75
C GLU A 743 -13.47 6.11 3.78
N VAL A 744 -12.77 6.40 2.69
CA VAL A 744 -12.13 7.72 2.47
C VAL A 744 -12.47 8.15 1.06
N PHE A 745 -12.91 9.40 0.91
CA PHE A 745 -13.24 10.01 -0.36
C PHE A 745 -12.14 11.01 -0.75
N PRO A 746 -11.13 10.58 -1.52
CA PRO A 746 -10.10 11.45 -2.07
C PRO A 746 -10.64 12.26 -3.26
N LEU A 747 -10.60 13.57 -3.13
CA LEU A 747 -11.07 14.52 -4.14
C LEU A 747 -9.94 15.46 -4.54
N ILE A 748 -9.81 15.78 -5.82
CA ILE A 748 -8.87 16.81 -6.27
C ILE A 748 -9.68 18.08 -6.53
N VAL A 749 -9.43 19.11 -5.74
CA VAL A 749 -10.14 20.40 -5.71
C VAL A 749 -9.22 21.54 -6.12
N THR A 750 -9.79 22.72 -6.39
CA THR A 750 -9.04 23.91 -6.82
C THR A 750 -9.29 25.08 -5.88
N ASN A 751 -8.31 25.98 -5.76
CA ASN A 751 -8.38 27.10 -4.83
C ASN A 751 -9.53 28.05 -5.17
N ARG A 752 -10.16 28.64 -4.14
CA ARG A 752 -11.29 29.58 -4.21
C ARG A 752 -12.50 29.08 -5.02
N SER A 753 -12.60 27.77 -5.24
CA SER A 753 -13.74 27.17 -5.93
C SER A 753 -14.80 26.70 -4.93
N THR A 754 -16.05 26.67 -5.40
CA THR A 754 -17.18 26.11 -4.66
C THR A 754 -17.52 24.73 -5.20
N PHE A 755 -17.65 23.76 -4.32
CA PHE A 755 -18.04 22.40 -4.66
C PHE A 755 -19.21 21.93 -3.81
N SER A 756 -20.11 21.15 -4.40
CA SER A 756 -21.16 20.43 -3.67
C SER A 756 -20.85 18.95 -3.61
N VAL A 757 -21.03 18.34 -2.44
CA VAL A 757 -20.80 16.91 -2.18
C VAL A 757 -22.11 16.26 -1.76
N TYR A 758 -22.51 15.22 -2.50
CA TYR A 758 -23.71 14.45 -2.24
C TYR A 758 -23.38 12.98 -2.03
N PHE A 759 -23.78 12.42 -0.90
CA PHE A 759 -23.65 10.99 -0.62
C PHE A 759 -24.85 10.23 -1.18
N THR A 760 -24.59 9.05 -1.75
CA THR A 760 -25.64 8.18 -2.32
C THR A 760 -26.52 7.55 -1.25
N ARG A 761 -25.98 7.24 -0.07
CA ARG A 761 -26.72 6.68 1.08
C ARG A 761 -26.85 7.70 2.20
N ASP A 762 -26.95 7.22 3.44
CA ASP A 762 -27.15 8.04 4.62
C ASP A 762 -25.92 8.88 4.95
N ASN A 763 -26.16 10.07 5.54
CA ASN A 763 -25.08 10.94 5.98
C ASN A 763 -24.32 10.32 7.15
N PRO A 764 -22.97 10.42 7.16
CA PRO A 764 -22.20 10.03 8.33
C PRO A 764 -22.46 10.98 9.49
N ASP A 765 -22.54 10.41 10.70
CA ASP A 765 -22.77 11.20 11.92
C ASP A 765 -21.59 12.12 12.23
N ALA A 766 -20.39 11.78 11.76
CA ALA A 766 -19.24 12.66 11.87
C ALA A 766 -18.33 12.55 10.63
N LEU A 767 -17.77 13.68 10.19
CA LEU A 767 -16.82 13.79 9.08
C LEU A 767 -15.55 14.47 9.54
N HIS A 768 -14.43 13.96 9.05
CA HIS A 768 -13.13 14.62 9.07
C HIS A 768 -12.78 15.11 7.66
N LEU A 769 -12.42 16.38 7.54
CA LEU A 769 -12.07 17.07 6.29
C LEU A 769 -10.67 17.66 6.43
N ARG A 770 -9.80 17.39 5.46
CA ARG A 770 -8.44 17.97 5.43
C ARG A 770 -7.92 18.08 4.01
N LEU A 771 -7.27 19.20 3.70
CA LEU A 771 -6.49 19.34 2.47
C LEU A 771 -5.06 18.85 2.74
N ALA A 772 -4.56 17.99 1.86
CA ALA A 772 -3.18 17.52 1.90
C ALA A 772 -2.24 18.64 1.44
N ASP A 773 -1.24 18.97 2.27
CA ASP A 773 -0.16 19.90 1.98
C ASP A 773 -0.64 21.24 1.34
N ALA A 774 -1.65 21.82 1.96
CA ALA A 774 -2.21 23.11 1.57
C ALA A 774 -1.66 24.22 2.47
N LYS A 775 -1.20 25.31 1.84
CA LYS A 775 -0.82 26.56 2.51
C LYS A 775 -2.05 27.22 3.14
N ASP A 776 -1.83 28.03 4.18
CA ASP A 776 -2.89 28.70 4.95
C ASP A 776 -3.78 29.66 4.13
N ASP A 777 -3.30 30.13 2.98
CA ASP A 777 -4.05 30.97 2.04
C ASP A 777 -4.94 30.18 1.07
N TYR A 778 -4.77 28.86 0.98
CA TYR A 778 -5.58 27.98 0.15
C TYR A 778 -6.95 27.74 0.81
N ARG A 779 -8.04 28.02 0.10
CA ARG A 779 -9.41 27.92 0.62
C ARG A 779 -10.35 27.30 -0.40
N VAL A 780 -11.28 26.50 0.08
CA VAL A 780 -12.32 25.83 -0.70
C VAL A 780 -13.65 26.01 0.02
N HIS A 781 -14.68 26.31 -0.75
CA HIS A 781 -16.05 26.36 -0.22
C HIS A 781 -16.75 25.03 -0.53
N LEU A 782 -17.16 24.33 0.52
CA LEU A 782 -17.88 23.05 0.41
C LEU A 782 -19.35 23.24 0.76
N ARG A 783 -20.23 22.65 -0.04
CA ARG A 783 -21.66 22.46 0.24
C ARG A 783 -21.89 20.98 0.47
N LEU A 784 -22.02 20.58 1.72
CA LEU A 784 -22.22 19.18 2.09
C LEU A 784 -23.70 18.90 2.24
N ASP A 785 -24.22 17.99 1.44
CA ASP A 785 -25.59 17.51 1.56
C ASP A 785 -25.79 16.78 2.89
N TYR A 786 -26.62 17.30 3.78
CA TYR A 786 -26.98 16.67 5.05
C TYR A 786 -28.51 16.56 5.15
N ARG A 787 -29.06 15.34 4.98
CA ARG A 787 -30.53 15.12 4.93
C ARG A 787 -31.23 15.32 6.27
N GLN A 788 -30.49 15.34 7.36
CA GLN A 788 -31.05 15.35 8.70
C GLN A 788 -31.07 16.77 9.23
N ALA A 789 -32.20 17.19 9.80
CA ALA A 789 -32.30 18.47 10.52
C ALA A 789 -31.57 18.46 11.88
N ALA A 790 -30.68 17.49 12.12
CA ALA A 790 -29.86 17.40 13.33
C ALA A 790 -28.92 18.60 13.42
N ARG A 791 -28.46 18.95 14.63
CA ARG A 791 -27.54 20.09 14.78
C ARG A 791 -26.17 19.66 14.24
N LEU A 792 -25.60 20.45 13.34
CA LEU A 792 -24.27 20.21 12.78
C LEU A 792 -23.27 21.11 13.50
N ASP A 793 -22.36 20.51 14.24
CA ASP A 793 -21.32 21.18 15.00
C ASP A 793 -20.00 21.11 14.23
N VAL A 794 -19.40 22.26 13.93
CA VAL A 794 -18.15 22.36 13.17
C VAL A 794 -16.99 22.68 14.11
N PHE A 795 -15.89 21.96 13.96
CA PHE A 795 -14.66 22.17 14.73
C PHE A 795 -13.48 22.37 13.79
N VAL A 796 -12.55 23.26 14.15
CA VAL A 796 -11.27 23.45 13.47
C VAL A 796 -10.17 23.18 14.48
N ASN A 797 -9.29 22.21 14.20
CA ASN A 797 -8.25 21.77 15.13
C ASN A 797 -8.79 21.50 16.55
N SER A 798 -9.96 20.84 16.62
CA SER A 798 -10.69 20.53 17.86
C SER A 798 -11.32 21.72 18.60
N GLU A 799 -11.27 22.93 18.04
CA GLU A 799 -11.97 24.11 18.58
C GLU A 799 -13.31 24.31 17.87
N TYR A 800 -14.39 24.52 18.65
CA TYR A 800 -15.73 24.72 18.10
C TYR A 800 -15.86 26.08 17.40
N VAL A 801 -16.42 26.09 16.19
CA VAL A 801 -16.67 27.30 15.40
C VAL A 801 -18.17 27.53 15.25
N LEU A 802 -18.64 28.66 15.79
CA LEU A 802 -20.04 29.08 15.68
C LEU A 802 -20.48 29.21 14.21
N PRO A 803 -21.72 28.81 13.87
CA PRO A 803 -22.28 29.13 12.56
C PRO A 803 -22.43 30.66 12.42
N GLN A 804 -22.44 31.17 11.19
CA GLN A 804 -22.51 32.61 10.92
C GLN A 804 -23.73 33.29 11.56
N ASN A 805 -24.87 32.60 11.59
CA ASN A 805 -26.07 33.06 12.27
C ASN A 805 -26.15 32.59 13.73
N GLY A 806 -25.04 32.15 14.35
CA GLY A 806 -25.01 31.62 15.71
C GLY A 806 -24.50 32.65 16.72
N VAL A 807 -25.21 32.80 17.83
CA VAL A 807 -24.83 33.65 18.97
C VAL A 807 -24.80 32.82 20.25
N LEU A 808 -23.80 33.06 21.10
CA LEU A 808 -23.73 32.46 22.44
C LEU A 808 -24.58 33.28 23.41
N ASN A 809 -25.49 32.61 24.13
CA ASN A 809 -26.21 33.23 25.23
C ASN A 809 -25.40 33.20 26.55
N ASP A 810 -25.92 33.83 27.60
CA ASP A 810 -25.31 33.94 28.95
C ASP A 810 -25.03 32.59 29.64
N GLN A 811 -25.43 31.48 29.05
CA GLN A 811 -25.26 30.10 29.55
C GLN A 811 -24.35 29.27 28.64
N GLY A 812 -23.68 29.89 27.66
CA GLY A 812 -22.78 29.22 26.72
C GLY A 812 -23.49 28.33 25.70
N GLN A 813 -24.77 28.58 25.41
CA GLN A 813 -25.55 27.82 24.42
C GLN A 813 -25.59 28.57 23.09
N VAL A 814 -25.59 27.81 21.99
CA VAL A 814 -25.71 28.36 20.64
C VAL A 814 -27.18 28.60 20.31
N VAL A 815 -27.53 29.86 20.04
CA VAL A 815 -28.85 30.30 19.56
C VAL A 815 -28.69 30.83 18.15
N LEU A 816 -29.61 30.47 17.25
CA LEU A 816 -29.59 30.92 15.87
C LEU A 816 -30.38 32.23 15.73
N ASP A 817 -29.76 33.23 15.11
CA ASP A 817 -30.41 34.45 14.63
C ASP A 817 -31.23 34.11 13.36
N ALA A 818 -32.55 34.20 13.48
CA ALA A 818 -33.49 33.93 12.41
C ALA A 818 -33.71 35.14 11.49
N ASP A 819 -33.33 36.34 11.94
CA ASP A 819 -33.53 37.60 11.21
C ASP A 819 -32.33 37.94 10.31
N MET A 820 -31.19 37.25 10.50
CA MET A 820 -30.04 37.34 9.61
C MET A 820 -30.44 36.95 8.17
N PRO A 821 -30.30 37.85 7.18
CA PRO A 821 -30.62 37.52 5.79
C PRO A 821 -29.77 36.35 5.28
N HIS A 822 -30.38 35.43 4.54
CA HIS A 822 -29.71 34.23 4.00
C HIS A 822 -28.38 34.55 3.29
N GLY A 823 -28.34 35.61 2.47
CA GLY A 823 -27.12 36.03 1.77
C GLY A 823 -25.99 36.51 2.68
N GLN A 824 -26.30 36.98 3.90
CA GLN A 824 -25.29 37.37 4.91
C GLN A 824 -24.81 36.15 5.71
N ALA A 825 -25.69 35.17 5.92
CA ALA A 825 -25.34 33.93 6.63
C ALA A 825 -24.44 33.00 5.81
N LEU A 826 -24.48 33.08 4.48
CA LEU A 826 -23.66 32.25 3.59
C LEU A 826 -22.15 32.53 3.74
N PRO A 827 -21.31 31.50 3.95
CA PRO A 827 -19.86 31.65 3.97
C PRO A 827 -19.30 32.11 2.62
N ASP A 828 -18.49 33.16 2.63
CA ASP A 828 -17.74 33.63 1.47
C ASP A 828 -16.26 33.21 1.60
N VAL A 829 -15.80 32.37 0.67
CA VAL A 829 -14.42 31.84 0.63
C VAL A 829 -13.35 32.94 0.58
N ASN A 830 -13.69 34.14 0.07
CA ASN A 830 -12.76 35.25 -0.09
C ASN A 830 -12.69 36.16 1.13
N LYS A 831 -13.72 36.15 1.98
CA LYS A 831 -13.85 37.09 3.11
C LYS A 831 -13.73 36.39 4.45
N HIS A 832 -14.37 35.22 4.59
CA HIS A 832 -14.56 34.57 5.88
C HIS A 832 -13.41 33.59 6.19
N PRO A 833 -13.04 33.43 7.47
CA PRO A 833 -11.97 32.53 7.90
C PRO A 833 -12.34 31.05 7.71
N ILE A 834 -11.32 30.19 7.79
CA ILE A 834 -11.49 28.72 7.75
C ILE A 834 -12.38 28.28 8.93
N GLY A 835 -13.29 27.33 8.69
CA GLY A 835 -14.27 26.86 9.68
C GLY A 835 -15.59 27.62 9.66
N THR A 836 -15.66 28.77 8.98
CA THR A 836 -16.92 29.51 8.84
C THR A 836 -17.97 28.62 8.18
N ASN A 837 -19.12 28.49 8.83
CA ASN A 837 -20.14 27.55 8.42
C ASN A 837 -21.56 28.12 8.57
N TYR A 838 -22.49 27.53 7.81
CA TYR A 838 -23.92 27.81 7.89
C TYR A 838 -24.69 26.60 7.37
N TYR A 839 -25.64 26.09 8.16
CA TYR A 839 -26.55 25.05 7.70
C TYR A 839 -27.84 25.69 7.23
N ASP A 840 -28.18 25.48 5.96
CA ASP A 840 -29.44 25.90 5.39
C ASP A 840 -30.48 24.77 5.57
N PRO A 841 -31.52 24.97 6.40
CA PRO A 841 -32.55 23.97 6.61
C PRO A 841 -33.49 23.79 5.39
N ASP A 842 -33.64 24.80 4.55
CA ASP A 842 -34.48 24.77 3.36
C ASP A 842 -33.81 23.96 2.24
N GLU A 843 -32.51 24.17 2.05
CA GLU A 843 -31.72 23.44 1.05
C GLU A 843 -31.14 22.12 1.57
N GLN A 844 -31.11 21.94 2.90
CA GLN A 844 -30.47 20.81 3.58
C GLN A 844 -28.97 20.69 3.26
N LEU A 845 -28.30 21.84 3.10
CA LEU A 845 -26.88 21.94 2.78
C LEU A 845 -26.12 22.62 3.92
N LEU A 846 -25.03 21.99 4.35
CA LEU A 846 -24.02 22.64 5.18
C LEU A 846 -23.01 23.33 4.29
N TYR A 847 -22.99 24.65 4.36
CA TYR A 847 -21.98 25.50 3.75
C TYR A 847 -20.78 25.63 4.69
N LEU A 848 -19.56 25.41 4.19
CA LEU A 848 -18.35 25.38 5.01
C LEU A 848 -17.11 25.84 4.23
N VAL A 849 -16.30 26.70 4.84
CA VAL A 849 -14.97 27.07 4.33
C VAL A 849 -13.91 26.13 4.91
N VAL A 850 -13.28 25.34 4.05
CA VAL A 850 -12.12 24.49 4.39
C VAL A 850 -10.87 25.11 3.80
N GLY A 851 -9.76 25.13 4.52
CA GLY A 851 -8.52 25.74 4.01
C GLY A 851 -7.30 25.42 4.85
N GLY A 852 -6.13 25.65 4.26
CA GLY A 852 -4.85 25.20 4.80
C GLY A 852 -4.80 23.70 5.05
N SER A 853 -3.74 23.25 5.73
CA SER A 853 -3.62 21.86 6.18
C SER A 853 -4.31 21.62 7.53
N ARG A 854 -5.26 22.49 7.90
CA ARG A 854 -6.02 22.44 9.15
C ARG A 854 -7.05 21.32 9.08
N THR A 855 -7.27 20.68 10.23
CA THR A 855 -8.29 19.64 10.36
C THR A 855 -9.64 20.30 10.65
N VAL A 856 -10.65 19.99 9.83
CA VAL A 856 -12.03 20.44 10.05
C VAL A 856 -12.91 19.22 10.31
N GLU A 857 -13.63 19.22 11.42
CA GLU A 857 -14.56 18.15 11.78
C GLU A 857 -16.00 18.65 11.77
N VAL A 858 -16.92 17.81 11.32
CA VAL A 858 -18.36 18.08 11.34
C VAL A 858 -19.02 16.96 12.12
N HIS A 859 -19.70 17.28 13.22
CA HIS A 859 -20.40 16.32 14.07
C HIS A 859 -21.90 16.58 14.04
N SER A 860 -22.69 15.54 13.80
CA SER A 860 -24.15 15.58 13.84
C SER A 860 -24.63 15.20 15.24
N THR A 861 -25.43 16.08 15.84
CA THR A 861 -25.94 15.93 17.20
C THR A 861 -27.47 15.80 17.18
N SER A 862 -27.98 14.70 17.74
CA SER A 862 -29.42 14.47 17.94
C SER A 862 -30.00 15.44 18.95
N TYR A 863 -31.25 15.86 18.74
CA TYR A 863 -32.00 16.67 19.69
C TYR A 863 -33.50 16.38 19.65
N LEU A 864 -34.20 16.75 20.72
CA LEU A 864 -35.66 16.77 20.76
C LEU A 864 -36.14 18.20 20.54
N LYS A 865 -37.12 18.38 19.66
CA LYS A 865 -37.79 19.66 19.41
C LYS A 865 -39.20 19.59 19.99
N LEU A 866 -39.47 20.39 21.02
CA LEU A 866 -40.79 20.58 21.59
C LEU A 866 -41.34 21.93 21.12
N SER A 867 -42.28 21.91 20.17
CA SER A 867 -42.96 23.09 19.65
C SER A 867 -44.21 23.37 20.49
N LEU A 868 -44.26 24.53 21.13
CA LEU A 868 -45.33 24.97 22.00
C LEU A 868 -46.03 26.18 21.39
N THR A 869 -47.35 26.20 21.39
CA THR A 869 -48.15 27.38 21.07
C THR A 869 -48.74 27.90 22.38
N VAL A 870 -48.28 29.05 22.86
CA VAL A 870 -48.66 29.62 24.17
C VAL A 870 -49.35 30.97 23.99
N ASP A 871 -50.11 31.43 24.98
CA ASP A 871 -50.73 32.76 24.93
C ASP A 871 -49.67 33.88 24.87
N GLY A 872 -49.86 34.83 23.95
CA GLY A 872 -48.94 35.94 23.70
C GLY A 872 -48.87 36.95 24.85
N GLU A 873 -49.91 37.09 25.67
CA GLU A 873 -49.91 38.01 26.83
C GLU A 873 -48.90 37.57 27.92
N VAL A 874 -48.64 36.26 28.03
CA VAL A 874 -47.76 35.68 29.06
C VAL A 874 -46.27 35.81 28.70
N LEU A 875 -45.94 36.04 27.42
CA LEU A 875 -44.56 36.07 26.90
C LEU A 875 -43.92 37.48 26.83
N LEU A 876 -44.66 38.53 27.16
CA LEU A 876 -44.18 39.91 27.07
C LEU A 876 -43.04 40.24 28.06
N ASP A 877 -42.82 39.40 29.08
CA ASP A 877 -41.74 39.53 30.04
C ASP A 877 -40.57 38.60 29.72
N ALA A 878 -39.37 39.17 29.53
CA ALA A 878 -38.11 38.43 29.34
C ALA A 878 -37.81 37.41 30.47
N PHE A 879 -38.43 37.59 31.64
CA PHE A 879 -38.40 36.71 32.80
C PHE A 879 -38.96 35.30 32.51
N TYR A 880 -40.01 35.17 31.69
CA TYR A 880 -40.71 33.91 31.46
C TYR A 880 -39.93 32.91 30.60
N LEU A 881 -39.09 33.39 29.66
CA LEU A 881 -38.24 32.51 28.84
C LEU A 881 -37.15 31.82 29.69
N GLY A 882 -36.53 32.56 30.62
CA GLY A 882 -35.57 31.99 31.57
C GLY A 882 -36.25 31.01 32.53
N TYR A 883 -37.43 31.36 33.04
CA TYR A 883 -38.21 30.53 33.95
C TYR A 883 -38.68 29.21 33.33
N LEU A 884 -39.19 29.25 32.08
CA LEU A 884 -39.64 28.07 31.35
C LEU A 884 -38.50 27.07 31.13
N ARG A 885 -37.31 27.57 30.76
CA ARG A 885 -36.09 26.76 30.64
C ARG A 885 -35.73 26.09 31.96
N THR A 886 -35.68 26.83 33.07
CA THR A 886 -35.29 26.29 34.38
C THR A 886 -36.28 25.24 34.88
N LYS A 887 -37.58 25.44 34.68
CA LYS A 887 -38.63 24.49 35.08
C LYS A 887 -38.57 23.20 34.27
N LEU A 888 -38.44 23.30 32.95
CA LEU A 888 -38.34 22.13 32.09
C LEU A 888 -37.06 21.34 32.37
N ALA A 889 -35.93 22.02 32.55
CA ALA A 889 -34.66 21.39 32.92
C ALA A 889 -34.78 20.63 34.26
N LYS A 890 -35.37 21.27 35.30
CA LYS A 890 -35.57 20.64 36.61
C LYS A 890 -36.50 19.42 36.54
N TYR A 891 -37.59 19.50 35.78
CA TYR A 891 -38.54 18.40 35.62
C TYR A 891 -37.91 17.18 34.93
N LEU A 892 -37.09 17.41 33.91
CA LEU A 892 -36.43 16.35 33.13
C LEU A 892 -35.11 15.86 33.75
N GLY A 893 -34.65 16.47 34.85
CA GLY A 893 -33.37 16.17 35.47
C GLY A 893 -32.16 16.55 34.62
N LEU A 894 -32.26 17.66 33.88
CA LEU A 894 -31.25 18.16 32.94
C LEU A 894 -30.54 19.41 33.45
N LEU A 895 -29.34 19.67 32.95
CA LEU A 895 -28.67 20.95 33.13
C LEU A 895 -29.38 22.02 32.29
N GLN A 896 -29.44 23.27 32.78
CA GLN A 896 -30.06 24.36 32.01
C GLN A 896 -29.38 24.56 30.65
N SER A 897 -28.08 24.28 30.54
CA SER A 897 -27.31 24.33 29.30
C SER A 897 -27.75 23.29 28.25
N GLN A 898 -28.53 22.27 28.62
CA GLN A 898 -29.04 21.22 27.71
C GLN A 898 -30.43 21.56 27.13
N VAL A 899 -31.06 22.64 27.60
CA VAL A 899 -32.39 23.09 27.16
C VAL A 899 -32.26 24.48 26.54
N VAL A 900 -32.42 24.56 25.22
CA VAL A 900 -32.39 25.81 24.45
C VAL A 900 -33.81 26.19 24.10
N VAL A 901 -34.31 27.30 24.63
CA VAL A 901 -35.58 27.87 24.19
C VAL A 901 -35.25 28.82 23.05
N THR A 902 -35.66 28.48 21.84
CA THR A 902 -35.54 29.41 20.72
C THR A 902 -36.43 30.60 21.01
N ARG A 903 -35.90 31.80 20.80
CA ARG A 903 -36.74 32.98 20.79
C ARG A 903 -37.61 32.86 19.54
N PRO A 904 -38.94 32.93 19.66
CA PRO A 904 -39.77 33.17 18.48
C PRO A 904 -39.31 34.49 17.86
N ALA A 905 -39.88 34.79 16.69
CA ALA A 905 -39.98 36.13 16.12
C ALA A 905 -40.70 37.15 17.05
N ALA A 906 -40.48 37.11 18.36
CA ALA A 906 -40.80 38.15 19.32
C ALA A 906 -39.95 39.41 19.09
N GLU A 907 -38.83 39.34 18.35
CA GLU A 907 -38.15 40.52 17.79
C GLU A 907 -39.01 41.26 16.76
N ALA A 908 -39.93 40.56 16.08
CA ALA A 908 -41.01 41.22 15.35
C ALA A 908 -41.96 41.98 16.29
N LEU A 909 -42.02 41.75 17.61
CA LEU A 909 -42.82 42.54 18.56
C LEU A 909 -42.03 43.70 19.20
N TYR A 910 -40.71 43.79 18.99
CA TYR A 910 -39.87 44.88 19.50
C TYR A 910 -39.74 46.07 18.55
N SER A 911 -39.96 45.91 17.24
CA SER A 911 -40.04 47.07 16.33
C SER A 911 -41.36 47.83 16.48
N GLU A 912 -41.31 49.16 16.61
CA GLU A 912 -42.51 50.01 16.77
C GLU A 912 -43.54 49.81 15.64
N ARG A 913 -43.08 49.41 14.45
CA ARG A 913 -43.92 49.22 13.26
C ARG A 913 -44.80 47.97 13.37
N SER A 914 -44.27 46.90 13.97
CA SER A 914 -44.99 45.63 14.14
C SER A 914 -45.84 45.60 15.40
N ARG A 915 -45.59 46.44 16.41
CA ARG A 915 -46.54 46.70 17.51
C ARG A 915 -47.89 47.24 17.03
N ARG A 916 -47.92 47.99 15.91
CA ARG A 916 -49.17 48.49 15.32
C ARG A 916 -49.93 47.41 14.56
N VAL A 917 -49.21 46.51 13.86
CA VAL A 917 -49.81 45.39 13.12
C VAL A 917 -50.31 44.29 14.06
N ALA A 918 -49.58 44.01 15.14
CA ALA A 918 -49.99 43.06 16.19
C ALA A 918 -51.19 43.55 17.04
N ARG A 919 -51.54 44.84 16.99
CA ARG A 919 -52.75 45.39 17.63
C ARG A 919 -54.00 45.34 16.74
N SER A 920 -53.84 45.20 15.41
CA SER A 920 -54.98 45.09 14.48
C SER A 920 -55.37 43.65 14.14
N ALA A 921 -54.53 42.68 14.49
CA ALA A 921 -54.83 41.26 14.41
C ALA A 921 -54.56 40.63 15.79
N ASN A 922 -55.60 40.15 16.47
CA ASN A 922 -55.49 39.41 17.75
C ASN A 922 -54.32 38.40 17.70
N PRO A 923 -53.22 38.58 18.47
CA PRO A 923 -52.19 37.57 18.57
C PRO A 923 -52.47 36.74 19.82
N SER A 924 -53.56 35.97 19.82
CA SER A 924 -53.93 35.16 20.99
C SER A 924 -52.97 34.00 21.25
N THR A 925 -52.01 33.73 20.35
CA THR A 925 -51.00 32.69 20.54
C THR A 925 -49.66 32.99 19.85
N VAL A 926 -48.55 32.52 20.44
CA VAL A 926 -47.15 32.60 19.96
C VAL A 926 -46.55 31.21 19.93
N GLN A 927 -45.82 30.87 18.86
CA GLN A 927 -45.10 29.60 18.73
C GLN A 927 -43.68 29.70 19.31
N LEU A 928 -43.31 28.77 20.18
CA LEU A 928 -42.00 28.60 20.82
C LEU A 928 -41.43 27.22 20.48
N ASP A 929 -40.19 27.15 20.00
CA ASP A 929 -39.51 25.86 19.89
C ASP A 929 -38.49 25.69 21.02
N VAL A 930 -38.63 24.61 21.79
CA VAL A 930 -37.65 24.21 22.81
C VAL A 930 -36.82 23.04 22.27
N ILE A 931 -35.52 23.24 22.17
CA ILE A 931 -34.54 22.26 21.70
C ILE A 931 -33.83 21.67 22.91
N ILE A 932 -33.93 20.35 23.08
CA ILE A 932 -33.21 19.61 24.12
C ILE A 932 -32.09 18.82 23.44
N ALA A 933 -30.85 19.26 23.66
CA ALA A 933 -29.66 18.75 22.98
C ALA A 933 -28.44 18.79 23.89
N GLN A 934 -27.44 17.96 23.59
CA GLN A 934 -26.14 18.09 24.25
C GLN A 934 -25.52 19.40 23.77
N PRO A 935 -25.02 20.31 24.65
CA PRO A 935 -24.30 21.49 24.18
C PRO A 935 -23.02 21.08 23.44
N PRO A 936 -22.53 21.89 22.49
CA PRO A 936 -21.24 21.63 21.86
C PRO A 936 -20.14 21.59 22.95
N GLN A 937 -19.19 20.67 22.80
CA GLN A 937 -18.09 20.50 23.75
C GLN A 937 -17.06 21.61 23.52
N ILE A 938 -17.03 22.61 24.40
CA ILE A 938 -16.16 23.79 24.25
C ILE A 938 -14.79 23.57 24.95
N ASN A 939 -14.67 22.62 25.89
CA ASN A 939 -13.41 22.27 26.59
C ASN A 939 -13.36 20.78 27.03
N GLU A 940 -12.20 20.13 26.94
CA GLU A 940 -11.99 18.69 27.26
C GLU A 940 -12.18 18.29 28.73
N THR A 941 -12.22 19.25 29.67
CA THR A 941 -12.33 18.97 31.12
C THR A 941 -13.75 18.74 31.62
N ASP A 942 -14.77 18.90 30.77
CA ASP A 942 -16.16 18.87 31.19
C ASP A 942 -16.73 17.44 31.09
N ASN A 943 -16.58 16.67 32.17
CA ASN A 943 -17.06 15.29 32.29
C ASN A 943 -18.61 15.25 32.45
N ARG A 944 -19.34 15.74 31.44
CA ARG A 944 -20.80 15.86 31.45
C ARG A 944 -21.46 14.51 31.08
N THR A 945 -22.46 14.11 31.84
CA THR A 945 -23.28 12.92 31.55
C THR A 945 -24.00 13.07 30.20
N ALA A 946 -23.92 12.02 29.37
CA ALA A 946 -24.59 11.99 28.07
C ALA A 946 -26.12 12.00 28.26
N LEU A 947 -26.83 12.78 27.42
CA LEU A 947 -28.30 12.82 27.40
C LEU A 947 -28.90 11.49 26.91
N ASP A 948 -29.77 10.89 27.72
CA ASP A 948 -30.64 9.80 27.28
C ASP A 948 -31.92 10.38 26.66
N LEU A 949 -31.85 10.69 25.36
CA LEU A 949 -32.97 11.28 24.61
C LEU A 949 -34.19 10.34 24.58
N SER A 950 -34.02 9.02 24.69
CA SER A 950 -35.13 8.06 24.63
C SER A 950 -35.95 8.12 25.92
N ARG A 951 -35.28 8.18 27.07
CA ARG A 951 -35.94 8.39 28.36
C ARG A 951 -36.67 9.73 28.41
N ILE A 952 -36.01 10.80 27.96
CA ILE A 952 -36.56 12.17 27.98
C ILE A 952 -37.81 12.25 27.09
N GLU A 953 -37.77 11.66 25.89
CA GLU A 953 -38.91 11.62 24.98
C GLU A 953 -40.09 10.83 25.55
N ALA A 954 -39.83 9.66 26.17
CA ALA A 954 -40.88 8.87 26.83
C ALA A 954 -41.54 9.65 27.97
N THR A 955 -40.75 10.38 28.77
CA THR A 955 -41.28 11.25 29.83
C THR A 955 -42.14 12.36 29.22
N LEU A 956 -41.65 13.09 28.21
CA LEU A 956 -42.40 14.19 27.59
C LEU A 956 -43.68 13.73 26.90
N ASN A 957 -43.66 12.60 26.19
CA ASN A 957 -44.86 12.02 25.58
C ASN A 957 -45.91 11.66 26.63
N SER A 958 -45.50 11.02 27.74
CA SER A 958 -46.41 10.73 28.85
C SER A 958 -46.99 12.00 29.48
N THR A 959 -46.19 13.07 29.62
CA THR A 959 -46.66 14.37 30.13
C THR A 959 -47.64 15.05 29.17
N LEU A 960 -47.42 14.94 27.86
CA LEU A 960 -48.30 15.45 26.80
C LEU A 960 -49.63 14.70 26.77
N GLU A 961 -49.61 13.37 26.79
CA GLU A 961 -50.80 12.51 26.78
C GLU A 961 -51.67 12.69 28.04
N SER A 962 -51.04 12.95 29.19
CA SER A 962 -51.75 13.21 30.44
C SER A 962 -52.25 14.65 30.61
N GLY A 963 -51.97 15.55 29.65
CA GLY A 963 -52.38 16.96 29.71
C GLY A 963 -51.73 17.76 30.87
N LYS A 964 -50.64 17.25 31.46
CA LYS A 964 -50.02 17.83 32.65
C LYS A 964 -48.93 18.87 32.33
N LEU A 965 -48.66 19.12 31.05
CA LEU A 965 -47.57 20.01 30.63
C LEU A 965 -47.80 21.46 31.10
N ASP A 966 -49.05 21.94 31.07
CA ASP A 966 -49.45 23.27 31.55
C ASP A 966 -49.16 23.43 33.06
N GLN A 967 -49.37 22.36 33.84
CA GLN A 967 -49.08 22.34 35.28
C GLN A 967 -47.57 22.31 35.57
N VAL A 968 -46.80 21.60 34.74
CA VAL A 968 -45.34 21.49 34.87
C VAL A 968 -44.64 22.80 34.53
N LEU A 969 -45.10 23.49 33.47
CA LEU A 969 -44.51 24.73 32.97
C LEU A 969 -45.15 25.99 33.56
N ASN A 970 -46.31 25.88 34.20
CA ASN A 970 -47.08 26.98 34.76
C ASN A 970 -47.41 28.09 33.73
N VAL A 971 -47.78 27.66 32.51
CA VAL A 971 -48.15 28.51 31.37
C VAL A 971 -49.32 27.83 30.65
N SER A 972 -50.27 28.60 30.12
CA SER A 972 -51.35 28.05 29.28
C SER A 972 -50.83 27.70 27.89
N ILE A 973 -50.95 26.42 27.51
CA ILE A 973 -50.45 25.91 26.22
C ILE A 973 -51.65 25.52 25.36
N ALA A 974 -51.80 26.20 24.21
CA ALA A 974 -52.86 25.90 23.26
C ALA A 974 -52.59 24.59 22.50
N THR A 975 -51.35 24.39 22.05
CA THR A 975 -50.92 23.13 21.42
C THR A 975 -49.45 22.84 21.74
N ALA A 976 -49.11 21.56 21.88
CA ALA A 976 -47.73 21.11 22.04
C ALA A 976 -47.45 19.92 21.13
N GLN A 977 -46.32 19.96 20.43
CA GLN A 977 -45.86 18.89 19.54
C GLN A 977 -44.42 18.54 19.86
N LEU A 978 -44.14 17.26 20.10
CA LEU A 978 -42.79 16.75 20.29
C LEU A 978 -42.31 16.06 19.01
N LYS A 979 -41.11 16.40 18.57
CA LYS A 979 -40.44 15.78 17.43
C LYS A 979 -39.02 15.40 17.79
N ALA A 980 -38.70 14.12 17.71
CA ALA A 980 -37.32 13.64 17.83
C ALA A 980 -36.57 13.83 16.51
N ILE A 981 -35.47 14.57 16.55
CA ILE A 981 -34.58 14.79 15.41
C ILE A 981 -33.27 14.07 15.71
N LEU A 982 -33.13 12.90 15.12
CA LEU A 982 -32.08 11.95 15.47
C LEU A 982 -31.07 11.77 14.34
N THR A 983 -29.82 11.54 14.73
CA THR A 983 -28.72 10.99 13.93
C THR A 983 -29.06 9.60 13.41
N GLU A 984 -28.34 9.09 12.39
CA GLU A 984 -28.61 7.72 11.92
C GLU A 984 -28.22 6.68 12.97
N LYS A 985 -27.13 6.88 13.72
CA LYS A 985 -26.75 6.01 14.84
C LYS A 985 -27.86 5.91 15.88
N ASP A 986 -28.45 7.03 16.30
CA ASP A 986 -29.50 7.02 17.31
C ASP A 986 -30.81 6.44 16.76
N ARG A 987 -31.12 6.65 15.48
CA ARG A 987 -32.22 5.94 14.81
C ARG A 987 -31.99 4.44 14.77
N ALA A 988 -30.78 3.99 14.43
CA ALA A 988 -30.44 2.58 14.34
C ALA A 988 -30.56 1.88 15.71
N LEU A 989 -30.18 2.57 16.80
CA LEU A 989 -30.35 2.09 18.17
C LEU A 989 -31.83 2.01 18.59
N ARG A 990 -32.69 2.89 18.06
CA ARG A 990 -34.12 2.94 18.39
C ARG A 990 -35.03 2.08 17.50
N ARG A 991 -34.52 1.58 16.36
CA ARG A 991 -35.28 0.60 15.57
C ARG A 991 -35.48 -0.63 16.47
N PRO A 992 -36.72 -1.11 16.70
CA PRO A 992 -36.90 -2.40 17.34
C PRO A 992 -36.07 -3.42 16.57
N ARG A 993 -35.35 -4.32 17.26
CA ARG A 993 -34.72 -5.48 16.61
C ARG A 993 -35.79 -6.03 15.69
N ALA A 994 -35.56 -5.94 14.38
CA ALA A 994 -36.50 -6.47 13.43
C ALA A 994 -36.81 -7.90 13.88
N THR A 995 -38.09 -8.18 14.12
CA THR A 995 -38.58 -9.55 14.24
C THR A 995 -37.90 -10.35 13.13
N PRO A 996 -37.38 -11.56 13.41
CA PRO A 996 -36.67 -12.33 12.40
C PRO A 996 -37.58 -12.39 11.19
N SER A 997 -37.11 -11.87 10.07
CA SER A 997 -37.81 -11.95 8.80
C SER A 997 -38.24 -13.39 8.63
N TYR A 998 -39.54 -13.68 8.59
CA TYR A 998 -40.02 -15.00 8.24
C TYR A 998 -39.42 -15.31 6.86
N TYR A 999 -38.44 -16.21 6.84
CA TYR A 999 -37.99 -16.81 5.60
C TYR A 999 -39.09 -17.77 5.19
N LEU A 1000 -39.74 -17.49 4.07
CA LEU A 1000 -40.47 -18.53 3.35
C LEU A 1000 -39.41 -19.40 2.68
N ASP A 1001 -39.04 -20.48 3.39
CA ASP A 1001 -38.17 -21.54 2.85
C ASP A 1001 -39.03 -22.50 2.04
N ASP A 1002 -39.17 -22.21 0.76
CA ASP A 1002 -39.85 -23.09 -0.18
C ASP A 1002 -38.81 -24.05 -0.77
N LYS A 1003 -38.87 -25.33 -0.33
CA LYS A 1003 -37.99 -26.41 -0.80
C LYS A 1003 -38.62 -27.14 -1.98
N TRP A 1004 -37.92 -27.24 -3.10
CA TRP A 1004 -38.43 -27.90 -4.30
C TRP A 1004 -37.50 -29.00 -4.78
N GLU A 1005 -38.10 -30.09 -5.26
CA GLU A 1005 -37.43 -31.22 -5.89
C GLU A 1005 -37.87 -31.30 -7.36
N LEU A 1006 -36.89 -31.24 -8.27
CA LEU A 1006 -37.10 -31.36 -9.71
C LEU A 1006 -36.47 -32.69 -10.19
N ILE A 1007 -37.27 -33.49 -10.91
CA ILE A 1007 -36.82 -34.76 -11.50
C ILE A 1007 -36.69 -34.57 -13.02
N VAL A 1008 -35.47 -34.75 -13.54
CA VAL A 1008 -35.15 -34.59 -14.97
C VAL A 1008 -34.71 -35.92 -15.56
N GLN A 1009 -35.34 -36.34 -16.67
CA GLN A 1009 -34.99 -37.55 -17.41
C GLN A 1009 -34.43 -37.19 -18.79
N PRO A 1010 -33.10 -37.23 -19.00
CA PRO A 1010 -32.49 -36.87 -20.27
C PRO A 1010 -32.66 -37.99 -21.32
N PRO A 1011 -32.80 -37.63 -22.62
CA PRO A 1011 -33.12 -38.59 -23.68
C PRO A 1011 -31.93 -39.45 -24.19
N SER A 1012 -30.68 -39.22 -23.75
CA SER A 1012 -29.52 -40.02 -24.20
C SER A 1012 -28.43 -40.20 -23.13
N ASN A 1013 -27.59 -41.23 -23.29
CA ASN A 1013 -26.59 -41.70 -22.31
C ASN A 1013 -25.26 -40.91 -22.28
N ILE A 1014 -25.17 -39.70 -22.83
CA ILE A 1014 -23.90 -38.94 -22.89
C ILE A 1014 -23.87 -37.87 -21.78
N PHE A 1015 -22.94 -37.98 -20.83
CA PHE A 1015 -22.93 -37.15 -19.62
C PHE A 1015 -21.60 -36.43 -19.36
N ALA A 1016 -21.49 -35.20 -19.89
CA ALA A 1016 -20.70 -34.10 -19.33
C ALA A 1016 -21.18 -32.77 -19.94
N ASN A 1017 -21.29 -31.71 -19.13
CA ASN A 1017 -21.53 -30.32 -19.57
C ASN A 1017 -22.87 -30.04 -20.28
N ILE A 1018 -23.99 -30.59 -19.82
CA ILE A 1018 -25.31 -30.19 -20.36
C ILE A 1018 -25.67 -28.79 -19.80
N PRO A 1019 -25.76 -27.74 -20.65
CA PRO A 1019 -26.11 -26.41 -20.20
C PRO A 1019 -27.63 -26.30 -20.05
N PHE A 1020 -28.09 -25.66 -18.99
CA PHE A 1020 -29.49 -25.34 -18.77
C PHE A 1020 -29.65 -23.88 -18.38
N VAL A 1021 -30.84 -23.33 -18.66
CA VAL A 1021 -31.25 -22.00 -18.23
C VAL A 1021 -32.50 -22.16 -17.36
N LEU A 1022 -32.45 -21.64 -16.13
CA LEU A 1022 -33.54 -21.57 -15.18
C LEU A 1022 -34.10 -20.14 -15.19
N ILE A 1023 -35.41 -19.98 -15.38
CA ILE A 1023 -36.06 -18.67 -15.32
C ILE A 1023 -37.00 -18.66 -14.10
N HIS A 1024 -36.92 -17.63 -13.27
CA HIS A 1024 -37.86 -17.45 -12.15
C HIS A 1024 -38.23 -15.97 -12.00
N GLY A 1025 -39.42 -15.68 -11.47
CA GLY A 1025 -39.87 -14.29 -11.33
C GLY A 1025 -41.10 -14.13 -10.45
N ILE A 1026 -41.42 -12.86 -10.15
CA ILE A 1026 -42.59 -12.49 -9.34
C ILE A 1026 -43.63 -11.85 -10.25
N ARG A 1027 -44.88 -12.33 -10.14
CA ARG A 1027 -46.03 -11.77 -10.85
C ARG A 1027 -46.95 -11.01 -9.91
N SER A 1028 -47.54 -9.94 -10.42
CA SER A 1028 -48.67 -9.26 -9.78
C SER A 1028 -49.95 -10.09 -9.91
N LYS A 1029 -51.00 -9.75 -9.14
CA LYS A 1029 -52.35 -10.34 -9.32
C LYS A 1029 -52.96 -10.05 -10.70
N THR A 1030 -52.48 -9.04 -11.44
CA THR A 1030 -52.92 -8.74 -12.81
C THR A 1030 -52.10 -9.50 -13.87
N ASN A 1031 -51.37 -10.54 -13.45
CA ASN A 1031 -50.58 -11.43 -14.30
C ASN A 1031 -49.41 -10.75 -15.06
N SER A 1032 -49.02 -9.54 -14.63
CA SER A 1032 -47.86 -8.81 -15.15
C SER A 1032 -46.59 -9.13 -14.36
N TRP A 1033 -45.45 -9.21 -15.04
CA TRP A 1033 -44.15 -9.48 -14.42
C TRP A 1033 -43.64 -8.25 -13.66
N ILE A 1034 -43.32 -8.43 -12.39
CA ILE A 1034 -42.73 -7.40 -11.53
C ILE A 1034 -41.21 -7.53 -11.54
N SER A 1035 -40.69 -8.76 -11.50
CA SER A 1035 -39.29 -9.07 -11.76
C SER A 1035 -39.15 -10.44 -12.41
N VAL A 1036 -38.14 -10.61 -13.27
CA VAL A 1036 -37.77 -11.88 -13.91
C VAL A 1036 -36.25 -11.99 -13.86
N ASP A 1037 -35.77 -13.12 -13.35
CA ASP A 1037 -34.36 -13.48 -13.29
C ASP A 1037 -34.12 -14.78 -14.08
N ASN A 1038 -33.10 -14.75 -14.95
CA ASN A 1038 -32.67 -15.91 -15.73
C ASN A 1038 -31.32 -16.39 -15.20
N TRP A 1039 -31.12 -17.67 -14.93
CA TRP A 1039 -29.88 -18.24 -14.44
C TRP A 1039 -29.40 -19.33 -15.40
N SER A 1040 -28.14 -19.32 -15.82
CA SER A 1040 -27.59 -20.32 -16.74
C SER A 1040 -26.42 -21.04 -16.10
N SER A 1041 -26.41 -22.38 -16.16
CA SER A 1041 -25.31 -23.20 -15.65
C SER A 1041 -25.19 -24.52 -16.43
N SER A 1042 -24.10 -25.25 -16.24
CA SER A 1042 -23.85 -26.57 -16.85
C SER A 1042 -23.67 -27.62 -15.76
N ILE A 1043 -24.38 -28.75 -15.87
CA ILE A 1043 -24.29 -29.85 -14.89
C ILE A 1043 -23.01 -30.67 -15.17
N THR A 1044 -22.14 -30.79 -14.17
CA THR A 1044 -20.92 -31.62 -14.20
C THR A 1044 -21.10 -32.86 -13.32
N THR A 1045 -20.40 -33.95 -13.64
CA THR A 1045 -20.64 -35.30 -13.06
C THR A 1045 -20.02 -35.53 -11.69
N HIS A 1046 -19.37 -34.52 -11.08
CA HIS A 1046 -18.78 -34.64 -9.75
C HIS A 1046 -19.74 -34.13 -8.66
N GLU A 1047 -20.17 -35.01 -7.76
CA GLU A 1047 -20.94 -34.63 -6.56
C GLU A 1047 -20.18 -33.56 -5.77
N SER A 1048 -20.64 -32.32 -5.85
CA SER A 1048 -20.13 -31.22 -5.04
C SER A 1048 -21.30 -30.29 -4.72
N GLU A 1049 -21.50 -30.03 -3.43
CA GLU A 1049 -22.41 -28.98 -2.96
C GLU A 1049 -21.83 -27.62 -3.36
N TYR A 1050 -22.33 -27.04 -4.45
CA TYR A 1050 -21.99 -25.68 -4.80
C TYR A 1050 -23.02 -24.69 -4.25
N ALA A 1051 -22.61 -23.89 -3.28
CA ALA A 1051 -23.36 -22.71 -2.89
C ALA A 1051 -23.05 -21.57 -3.87
N PHE A 1052 -23.99 -21.27 -4.77
CA PHE A 1052 -23.87 -20.11 -5.66
C PHE A 1052 -24.70 -18.94 -5.13
N GLU A 1053 -24.04 -17.84 -4.75
CA GLU A 1053 -24.68 -16.55 -4.53
C GLU A 1053 -24.63 -15.73 -5.82
N ARG A 1054 -25.79 -15.26 -6.28
CA ARG A 1054 -25.85 -14.24 -7.31
C ARG A 1054 -25.65 -12.86 -6.67
N PRO A 1055 -24.78 -11.98 -7.18
CA PRO A 1055 -24.77 -10.59 -6.79
C PRO A 1055 -25.78 -9.83 -7.65
N SER A 1056 -27.07 -9.89 -7.32
CA SER A 1056 -28.07 -8.98 -7.90
C SER A 1056 -28.76 -8.17 -6.81
N ASP A 1057 -28.74 -6.86 -7.02
CA ASP A 1057 -29.46 -5.76 -6.35
C ASP A 1057 -29.73 -5.87 -4.84
N ARG A 1058 -29.01 -5.05 -4.06
CA ARG A 1058 -29.23 -4.85 -2.62
C ARG A 1058 -30.63 -4.33 -2.25
N ASN A 1059 -31.50 -4.04 -3.22
CA ASN A 1059 -32.85 -3.53 -3.00
C ASN A 1059 -33.98 -4.52 -3.29
N LEU A 1060 -33.71 -5.72 -3.81
CA LEU A 1060 -34.70 -6.81 -3.92
C LEU A 1060 -34.04 -8.14 -3.53
N LYS A 1061 -34.02 -8.45 -2.22
CA LYS A 1061 -33.42 -9.69 -1.70
C LYS A 1061 -34.32 -10.91 -1.97
N HIS A 1062 -34.17 -11.48 -3.15
CA HIS A 1062 -34.56 -12.86 -3.45
C HIS A 1062 -33.28 -13.70 -3.55
N ILE A 1063 -33.10 -14.65 -2.63
CA ILE A 1063 -31.95 -15.57 -2.60
C ILE A 1063 -32.48 -16.95 -3.01
N CYS A 1064 -32.37 -17.29 -4.30
CA CYS A 1064 -32.53 -18.67 -4.75
C CYS A 1064 -31.19 -19.40 -4.57
N LYS A 1065 -31.12 -20.37 -3.66
CA LYS A 1065 -29.92 -21.19 -3.41
C LYS A 1065 -30.15 -22.61 -3.93
N MET A 1066 -29.37 -23.03 -4.91
CA MET A 1066 -29.30 -24.46 -5.24
C MET A 1066 -28.45 -25.13 -4.16
N ASN A 1067 -29.07 -25.99 -3.35
CA ASN A 1067 -28.38 -26.55 -2.18
C ASN A 1067 -27.63 -27.84 -2.53
N ALA A 1068 -28.25 -28.71 -3.34
CA ALA A 1068 -27.63 -29.95 -3.79
C ALA A 1068 -28.34 -30.48 -5.04
N TYR A 1069 -27.62 -31.23 -5.87
CA TYR A 1069 -28.22 -32.13 -6.85
C TYR A 1069 -27.62 -33.53 -6.64
N LYS A 1070 -28.44 -34.56 -6.82
CA LYS A 1070 -28.03 -35.95 -6.72
C LYS A 1070 -28.43 -36.66 -8.00
N ILE A 1071 -27.44 -37.22 -8.69
CA ILE A 1071 -27.67 -38.10 -9.83
C ILE A 1071 -27.92 -39.48 -9.24
N SER A 1072 -29.19 -39.89 -9.14
CA SER A 1072 -29.53 -41.19 -8.56
C SER A 1072 -29.24 -42.34 -9.53
N THR A 1073 -29.41 -42.11 -10.84
CA THR A 1073 -29.02 -43.03 -11.93
C THR A 1073 -28.68 -42.26 -13.22
N PRO A 1074 -28.04 -42.88 -14.22
CA PRO A 1074 -27.79 -42.25 -15.53
C PRO A 1074 -29.06 -41.78 -16.27
N ARG A 1075 -30.26 -42.16 -15.82
CA ARG A 1075 -31.52 -41.81 -16.50
C ARG A 1075 -32.47 -40.94 -15.67
N GLU A 1076 -32.09 -40.59 -14.45
CA GLU A 1076 -32.96 -39.83 -13.56
C GLU A 1076 -32.14 -38.94 -12.62
N TRP A 1077 -32.33 -37.63 -12.74
CA TRP A 1077 -31.61 -36.62 -11.99
C TRP A 1077 -32.53 -35.94 -10.98
N HIS A 1078 -32.11 -35.87 -9.72
CA HIS A 1078 -32.83 -35.16 -8.67
C HIS A 1078 -32.09 -33.86 -8.35
N VAL A 1079 -32.70 -32.73 -8.66
CA VAL A 1079 -32.14 -31.39 -8.39
C VAL A 1079 -32.95 -30.73 -7.28
N ASN A 1080 -32.31 -30.48 -6.13
CA ASN A 1080 -32.93 -29.87 -4.97
C ASN A 1080 -32.58 -28.38 -4.90
N ILE A 1081 -33.61 -27.54 -5.10
CA ILE A 1081 -33.48 -26.09 -5.15
C ILE A 1081 -34.24 -25.50 -3.98
N THR A 1082 -33.61 -24.55 -3.28
CA THR A 1082 -34.18 -23.93 -2.08
C THR A 1082 -34.20 -22.43 -2.29
N ALA A 1083 -35.39 -21.86 -2.44
CA ALA A 1083 -35.54 -20.43 -2.65
C ALA A 1083 -35.96 -19.75 -1.35
N THR A 1084 -35.25 -18.68 -0.99
CA THR A 1084 -35.51 -17.88 0.21
C THR A 1084 -35.68 -16.43 -0.19
N SER A 1085 -36.80 -15.81 0.20
CA SER A 1085 -37.13 -14.43 -0.17
C SER A 1085 -37.46 -13.61 1.07
N ARG A 1086 -36.96 -12.38 1.17
CA ARG A 1086 -37.39 -11.41 2.19
C ARG A 1086 -38.43 -10.47 1.59
N LEU A 1087 -39.72 -10.70 1.86
CA LEU A 1087 -40.78 -9.74 1.56
C LEU A 1087 -41.38 -9.20 2.87
N PHE A 1088 -41.51 -7.87 2.97
CA PHE A 1088 -42.38 -7.22 3.95
C PHE A 1088 -43.80 -7.09 3.35
N GLY A 1089 -44.82 -7.48 4.11
CA GLY A 1089 -46.21 -7.08 3.90
C GLY A 1089 -47.02 -7.89 2.86
N PHE A 1090 -48.12 -8.48 3.34
CA PHE A 1090 -49.11 -9.26 2.60
C PHE A 1090 -49.61 -8.55 1.32
N ASN A 1091 -49.37 -9.12 0.12
CA ASN A 1091 -50.20 -9.03 -1.12
C ASN A 1091 -49.42 -9.31 -2.44
N LEU A 1092 -48.62 -10.38 -2.53
CA LEU A 1092 -47.98 -10.82 -3.79
C LEU A 1092 -48.09 -12.36 -3.94
N THR A 1093 -48.22 -12.85 -5.17
CA THR A 1093 -48.27 -14.29 -5.50
C THR A 1093 -47.07 -14.68 -6.35
N VAL A 1094 -46.23 -15.59 -5.86
CA VAL A 1094 -45.10 -16.14 -6.63
C VAL A 1094 -45.67 -17.07 -7.71
N ALA A 1095 -45.37 -16.79 -8.98
CA ALA A 1095 -45.80 -17.62 -10.12
C ALA A 1095 -44.59 -18.37 -10.70
N LYS A 1096 -44.69 -19.69 -10.84
CA LYS A 1096 -43.64 -20.60 -11.34
C LYS A 1096 -43.74 -20.78 -12.87
N ILE A 1097 -42.61 -20.65 -13.58
CA ILE A 1097 -42.42 -21.24 -14.91
C ILE A 1097 -41.04 -21.92 -14.91
N PHE A 1098 -40.99 -23.22 -15.19
CA PHE A 1098 -39.75 -23.98 -15.35
C PHE A 1098 -39.64 -24.42 -16.81
N ASN A 1099 -38.72 -23.82 -17.57
CA ASN A 1099 -38.36 -24.30 -18.91
C ASN A 1099 -36.87 -24.64 -18.92
N VAL A 1100 -36.55 -25.92 -19.09
CA VAL A 1100 -35.18 -26.39 -19.32
C VAL A 1100 -34.99 -26.47 -20.82
N LEU A 1101 -34.20 -25.55 -21.39
CA LEU A 1101 -33.87 -25.58 -22.81
C LEU A 1101 -32.45 -26.16 -22.98
N PRO A 1102 -32.28 -27.31 -23.65
CA PRO A 1102 -30.95 -27.79 -24.03
C PRO A 1102 -30.36 -26.89 -25.10
N THR A 1103 -29.14 -26.42 -24.91
CA THR A 1103 -28.48 -25.46 -25.82
C THR A 1103 -28.06 -26.02 -27.18
N SER A 1104 -28.32 -27.29 -27.46
CA SER A 1104 -28.00 -27.92 -28.76
C SER A 1104 -28.87 -27.45 -29.93
N MET A 1105 -29.75 -26.47 -29.73
CA MET A 1105 -30.67 -25.93 -30.75
C MET A 1105 -30.45 -24.44 -31.08
N PHE A 1106 -29.37 -23.81 -30.61
CA PHE A 1106 -29.05 -22.41 -30.97
C PHE A 1106 -27.90 -22.36 -31.96
N THR A 1107 -28.05 -21.54 -33.00
CA THR A 1107 -26.94 -21.26 -33.92
C THR A 1107 -25.88 -20.41 -33.21
N GLU A 1108 -24.62 -20.50 -33.67
CA GLU A 1108 -23.46 -19.90 -32.98
C GLU A 1108 -23.58 -18.36 -32.83
N ASP A 1109 -24.36 -17.73 -33.70
CA ASP A 1109 -24.64 -16.29 -33.66
C ASP A 1109 -25.76 -15.93 -32.67
N GLU A 1110 -26.75 -16.80 -32.46
CA GLU A 1110 -27.78 -16.62 -31.42
C GLU A 1110 -27.22 -16.87 -30.01
N ALA A 1111 -26.29 -17.82 -29.87
CA ALA A 1111 -25.54 -18.05 -28.64
C ALA A 1111 -24.63 -16.86 -28.28
N LYS A 1112 -24.10 -16.14 -29.29
CA LYS A 1112 -23.36 -14.89 -29.08
C LYS A 1112 -24.29 -13.75 -28.66
N LEU A 1113 -25.46 -13.62 -29.26
CA LEU A 1113 -26.48 -12.63 -28.85
C LEU A 1113 -26.93 -12.82 -27.39
N PHE A 1114 -27.05 -14.06 -26.91
CA PHE A 1114 -27.35 -14.36 -25.51
C PHE A 1114 -26.17 -14.15 -24.55
N LYS A 1115 -24.92 -14.36 -25.00
CA LYS A 1115 -23.72 -14.02 -24.22
C LYS A 1115 -23.44 -12.51 -24.17
N LEU A 1116 -23.86 -11.76 -25.18
CA LEU A 1116 -23.66 -10.31 -25.29
C LEU A 1116 -24.74 -9.51 -24.55
N ASN A 1117 -25.98 -9.99 -24.51
CA ASN A 1117 -27.08 -9.33 -23.78
C ASN A 1117 -27.22 -9.86 -22.34
N GLY A 1118 -26.14 -9.75 -21.56
CA GLY A 1118 -26.25 -9.72 -20.11
C GLY A 1118 -26.95 -8.42 -19.68
N CYS A 1119 -28.25 -8.49 -19.45
CA CYS A 1119 -29.15 -7.45 -18.93
C CYS A 1119 -29.52 -6.31 -19.91
N SER A 1120 -30.73 -6.36 -20.50
CA SER A 1120 -31.81 -5.38 -20.22
C SER A 1120 -32.99 -5.47 -21.21
N LYS A 1121 -34.20 -5.31 -20.65
CA LYS A 1121 -35.51 -5.03 -21.26
C LYS A 1121 -36.18 -6.09 -22.15
N VAL A 1122 -37.32 -6.56 -21.66
CA VAL A 1122 -38.47 -6.99 -22.48
C VAL A 1122 -38.88 -5.83 -23.40
N PRO A 1123 -39.16 -6.05 -24.70
CA PRO A 1123 -39.81 -5.05 -25.54
C PRO A 1123 -41.25 -4.82 -25.05
N THR A 1124 -41.57 -3.59 -24.68
CA THR A 1124 -42.95 -3.16 -24.44
C THR A 1124 -43.62 -2.86 -25.78
N GLU A 1125 -44.06 -3.92 -26.48
CA GLU A 1125 -45.19 -4.02 -27.45
C GLU A 1125 -45.00 -5.19 -28.45
N PRO A 1126 -46.08 -5.80 -28.98
CA PRO A 1126 -46.05 -7.12 -29.58
C PRO A 1126 -45.59 -7.08 -31.05
N ALA A 1127 -44.40 -7.63 -31.34
CA ALA A 1127 -44.00 -7.91 -32.72
C ALA A 1127 -44.62 -9.23 -33.17
N THR A 1128 -45.59 -9.11 -34.08
CA THR A 1128 -46.25 -10.18 -34.83
C THR A 1128 -45.28 -10.88 -35.78
N THR A 1129 -44.69 -11.98 -35.34
CA THR A 1129 -44.31 -13.09 -36.25
C THR A 1129 -44.37 -14.40 -35.49
N VAL A 1130 -45.42 -15.16 -35.77
CA VAL A 1130 -45.69 -16.49 -35.24
C VAL A 1130 -44.72 -17.46 -35.88
N VAL A 1131 -43.84 -18.07 -35.07
CA VAL A 1131 -43.38 -19.44 -35.30
C VAL A 1131 -44.09 -20.29 -34.26
N SER A 1132 -44.92 -21.22 -34.73
CA SER A 1132 -45.91 -21.99 -33.98
C SER A 1132 -45.32 -22.65 -32.72
N THR A 1133 -45.71 -22.13 -31.55
CA THR A 1133 -45.49 -22.71 -30.22
C THR A 1133 -46.55 -23.77 -29.88
N GLU A 1134 -46.77 -24.76 -30.75
CA GLU A 1134 -47.73 -25.86 -30.47
C GLU A 1134 -47.08 -27.23 -30.25
N ALA A 1135 -45.76 -27.39 -30.38
CA ALA A 1135 -45.12 -28.70 -30.21
C ALA A 1135 -44.52 -28.97 -28.81
N PHE A 1136 -44.39 -27.99 -27.90
CA PHE A 1136 -43.61 -28.16 -26.67
C PHE A 1136 -44.33 -27.82 -25.34
N SER A 1137 -45.64 -27.55 -25.37
CA SER A 1137 -46.43 -27.27 -24.16
C SER A 1137 -46.90 -28.53 -23.40
N SER A 1138 -46.51 -29.74 -23.82
CA SER A 1138 -47.06 -31.00 -23.28
C SER A 1138 -46.18 -31.75 -22.26
N CYS A 1139 -44.96 -31.28 -21.97
CA CYS A 1139 -43.98 -32.12 -21.25
C CYS A 1139 -43.95 -31.99 -19.72
N ALA A 1140 -44.84 -31.23 -19.07
CA ALA A 1140 -44.84 -31.08 -17.61
C ALA A 1140 -46.14 -31.59 -16.96
N ARG A 1141 -46.07 -32.70 -16.21
CA ARG A 1141 -47.18 -33.17 -15.36
C ARG A 1141 -46.91 -32.85 -13.89
N ARG A 1142 -47.88 -32.19 -13.25
CA ARG A 1142 -47.90 -31.87 -11.82
C ARG A 1142 -48.41 -33.08 -11.04
N THR A 1143 -47.63 -33.64 -10.11
CA THR A 1143 -48.13 -34.67 -9.20
C THR A 1143 -48.72 -34.04 -7.93
N ARG A 1144 -49.63 -34.75 -7.27
CA ARG A 1144 -50.47 -34.22 -6.15
C ARG A 1144 -49.68 -33.75 -4.91
N GLU A 1145 -48.39 -34.05 -4.82
CA GLU A 1145 -47.52 -33.67 -3.69
C GLU A 1145 -46.62 -32.46 -3.96
N GLY A 1146 -46.80 -31.76 -5.09
CA GLY A 1146 -45.99 -30.57 -5.42
C GLY A 1146 -44.66 -30.84 -6.14
N ARG A 1147 -44.43 -32.08 -6.58
CA ARG A 1147 -43.31 -32.47 -7.47
C ARG A 1147 -43.70 -32.32 -8.95
N PHE A 1148 -42.73 -31.96 -9.79
CA PHE A 1148 -42.89 -31.86 -11.24
C PHE A 1148 -41.98 -32.87 -11.95
N ARG A 1149 -42.53 -33.63 -12.89
CA ARG A 1149 -41.81 -34.59 -13.73
C ARG A 1149 -41.84 -34.10 -15.18
N LEU A 1150 -40.67 -33.95 -15.79
CA LEU A 1150 -40.49 -33.64 -17.22
C LEU A 1150 -40.14 -34.93 -17.94
N ASP A 1151 -40.98 -35.33 -18.89
CA ASP A 1151 -40.83 -36.58 -19.65
C ASP A 1151 -40.79 -36.24 -21.15
N CYS A 1152 -39.60 -36.29 -21.74
CA CYS A 1152 -39.34 -35.84 -23.12
C CYS A 1152 -39.08 -37.02 -24.07
N SER A 1153 -39.80 -38.13 -23.94
CA SER A 1153 -39.74 -39.25 -24.90
C SER A 1153 -40.80 -39.09 -26.00
N GLY A 1154 -40.49 -38.31 -27.05
CA GLY A 1154 -41.33 -38.14 -28.24
C GLY A 1154 -40.50 -38.22 -29.51
N GLN A 1155 -40.97 -38.99 -30.49
CA GLN A 1155 -40.24 -39.56 -31.63
C GLN A 1155 -39.46 -38.58 -32.52
N VAL A 1156 -38.22 -38.96 -32.84
CA VAL A 1156 -37.46 -38.46 -33.99
C VAL A 1156 -38.09 -39.03 -35.27
N ALA A 1157 -38.47 -38.16 -36.20
CA ALA A 1157 -38.84 -38.56 -37.56
C ALA A 1157 -37.81 -37.98 -38.54
N ASP A 1158 -37.10 -38.89 -39.22
CA ASP A 1158 -36.18 -38.62 -40.32
C ASP A 1158 -36.90 -37.94 -41.51
N SER A 1159 -36.34 -36.87 -42.05
CA SER A 1159 -36.10 -36.71 -43.50
C SER A 1159 -35.65 -35.29 -43.87
N ALA A 1160 -34.59 -35.24 -44.68
CA ALA A 1160 -34.37 -34.37 -45.85
C ALA A 1160 -32.96 -33.75 -45.87
N THR A 1161 -32.05 -34.42 -46.58
CA THR A 1161 -30.79 -33.86 -47.04
C THR A 1161 -30.93 -33.28 -48.46
N LEU A 1162 -30.25 -32.13 -48.61
CA LEU A 1162 -29.51 -31.62 -49.78
C LEU A 1162 -30.25 -31.03 -51.00
N GLY A 1163 -29.77 -29.85 -51.39
CA GLY A 1163 -29.92 -29.26 -52.71
C GLY A 1163 -29.15 -27.94 -52.85
N GLU A 1164 -27.91 -28.02 -53.33
CA GLU A 1164 -27.10 -26.88 -53.78
C GLU A 1164 -27.62 -26.25 -55.09
N ASN A 1165 -27.22 -24.98 -55.28
CA ASN A 1165 -27.08 -24.19 -56.52
C ASN A 1165 -28.19 -23.19 -56.88
N SER A 1166 -27.91 -21.89 -56.63
CA SER A 1166 -27.98 -20.84 -57.66
C SER A 1166 -27.43 -19.46 -57.23
N ARG A 1167 -26.56 -18.98 -58.10
CA ARG A 1167 -25.96 -17.66 -58.39
C ARG A 1167 -26.80 -16.36 -58.26
N LEU A 1168 -26.04 -15.28 -57.98
CA LEU A 1168 -25.97 -13.92 -58.61
C LEU A 1168 -26.69 -12.69 -58.01
N LEU A 1169 -25.83 -11.70 -57.71
CA LEU A 1169 -25.86 -10.23 -57.93
C LEU A 1169 -26.70 -9.27 -57.06
N LEU A 1170 -26.00 -8.19 -56.67
CA LEU A 1170 -26.38 -6.92 -56.03
C LEU A 1170 -27.47 -6.12 -56.81
N PRO A 1171 -28.15 -5.10 -56.21
CA PRO A 1171 -27.61 -3.73 -56.11
C PRO A 1171 -27.95 -2.91 -54.83
N GLN A 1172 -27.13 -1.87 -54.63
CA GLN A 1172 -27.28 -0.67 -53.77
C GLN A 1172 -28.39 0.30 -54.26
N PRO A 1173 -28.68 1.43 -53.57
CA PRO A 1173 -28.12 1.97 -52.32
C PRO A 1173 -29.02 1.88 -51.08
#